data_AF-A0A5D9BYT1-F1
#
_entry.id   AF-A0A5D9BYT1-F1
#
_cell.length_a   1.000
_cell.length_b   1.000
_cell.length_c   1.000
_cell.angle_alpha   90.00
_cell.angle_beta   90.00
_cell.angle_gamma   90.00
#
_symmetry.space_group_name_H-M   'P 1'
#
loop_
_entity.id
_entity.type
_entity.pdbx_description
1 polymer ?
#
loop_
_entity_poly.entity_id
_entity_poly.type
_entity_poly.pdbx_seq_one_letter_code
_entity_poly.pdbx_strand_id
1 'polypeptide(L)'
;MIQSVKVKNLSLSKDNVRKSSREAGIDALAASIATQGLLQNLIVTPLKKAGHFTVKAGGRRLRALQSLIEQGTLPADHVVPVLVLTDDDNSVEASLTENFQRVPMNPADESTAFNFLIQKGMTAEDVAKRQGVTTRFVEQRVRLAELAPSVFQALAAGEITLGVAQAYAVTSDIDRQARVFAQMRTSYYGDQPDNIRRAILNGTIKANDAKARFIGRDAYVAAGGRIEGDLFAAEGDENWIDVDLLEDLAGKKLEAAAAELAQAEGLAFVTPIAATHVPYDLERQLHEFHAPARPLSEEESARVEALSAENDQLVEQLECELADGTPEAEAANDRLDEIERELEGIEDSRREIDPAVRAQIGTFVYIGGDGEARVHTRMFSEKPVVDPNAPPKATGGANGDDGAGDIDHGPKLSATLIDELATQRRQILVAHIASDPAMALDLTIFLMAQNVVFEQNYVRTHSTLKSGGAQFPIFGFRDEGSMASQTIEDQRQRLDTSWAGHKTMTERFEAFRALDDEARGSWVAFSIARTLEPSLNIAEGGRSNGFHDHLGRALDIQVEHWWRPTAENFFGRVKKEVMLAALEDIGGPILRGRYKDAKKGDLAATCASLCNGQGIVEAEIREKATAWLPDAMRFDGIEQPETIALRSTFIDEADDVDPGDDGDDVDDESGLEDAPRDGQDDLSEAA
;
A
#
# COMPACT_ATOMS: atom_id res chain seq x y z
N MET A 1 16.64 -57.60 -18.89
CA MET A 1 16.82 -58.99 -18.38
C MET A 1 17.61 -58.95 -17.09
N ILE A 2 17.24 -59.72 -16.05
CA ILE A 2 18.02 -59.79 -14.79
C ILE A 2 19.18 -60.78 -14.98
N GLN A 3 20.41 -60.36 -14.67
CA GLN A 3 21.62 -61.18 -14.73
C GLN A 3 22.44 -61.01 -13.45
N SER A 4 23.18 -62.04 -13.04
CA SER A 4 24.09 -61.95 -11.89
C SER A 4 25.49 -61.54 -12.36
N VAL A 5 26.00 -60.43 -11.85
CA VAL A 5 27.27 -59.83 -12.29
C VAL A 5 28.17 -59.59 -11.09
N LYS A 6 29.48 -59.87 -11.26
CA LYS A 6 30.48 -59.57 -10.23
C LYS A 6 30.59 -58.06 -10.03
N VAL A 7 30.59 -57.59 -8.79
CA VAL A 7 30.67 -56.14 -8.47
C VAL A 7 31.88 -55.47 -9.13
N LYS A 8 33.02 -56.19 -9.22
CA LYS A 8 34.25 -55.71 -9.89
C LYS A 8 34.11 -55.40 -11.38
N ASN A 9 33.06 -55.93 -12.04
CA ASN A 9 32.78 -55.69 -13.45
C ASN A 9 31.77 -54.55 -13.67
N LEU A 10 31.34 -53.87 -12.60
CA LEU A 10 30.40 -52.75 -12.63
C LEU A 10 31.15 -51.42 -12.49
N SER A 11 30.83 -50.47 -13.36
CA SER A 11 31.41 -49.11 -13.32
C SER A 11 30.29 -48.06 -13.31
N LEU A 12 30.51 -46.91 -12.68
CA LEU A 12 29.53 -45.81 -12.69
C LEU A 12 29.50 -45.12 -14.06
N SER A 13 28.31 -44.78 -14.55
CA SER A 13 28.15 -43.97 -15.76
C SER A 13 28.66 -42.54 -15.58
N LYS A 14 29.18 -41.96 -16.67
CA LYS A 14 29.54 -40.54 -16.73
C LYS A 14 28.32 -39.62 -16.87
N ASP A 15 27.17 -40.18 -17.29
CA ASP A 15 25.91 -39.48 -17.55
C ASP A 15 25.00 -39.35 -16.30
N ASN A 16 25.52 -39.70 -15.11
CA ASN A 16 24.73 -39.66 -13.89
C ASN A 16 24.45 -38.21 -13.47
N VAL A 17 23.16 -37.87 -13.39
CA VAL A 17 22.65 -36.50 -13.23
C VAL A 17 22.96 -35.91 -11.84
N ARG A 18 23.11 -36.72 -10.79
CA ARG A 18 23.43 -36.24 -9.43
C ARG A 18 24.93 -35.93 -9.27
N LYS A 19 25.29 -34.64 -9.28
CA LYS A 19 26.64 -34.17 -8.91
C LYS A 19 26.79 -33.85 -7.40
N SER A 20 25.72 -33.44 -6.72
CA SER A 20 25.76 -32.82 -5.37
C SER A 20 25.63 -33.79 -4.17
N SER A 21 25.19 -35.03 -4.37
CA SER A 21 24.96 -36.01 -3.28
C SER A 21 25.90 -37.22 -3.37
N ARG A 22 27.21 -36.98 -3.46
CA ARG A 22 28.19 -38.06 -3.71
C ARG A 22 28.41 -39.00 -2.51
N GLU A 23 28.19 -38.53 -1.27
CA GLU A 23 28.65 -39.26 -0.06
C GLU A 23 27.60 -39.44 1.05
N ALA A 24 26.47 -38.73 1.01
CA ALA A 24 25.50 -38.78 2.11
C ALA A 24 24.78 -40.15 2.25
N GLY A 25 24.87 -40.74 3.44
CA GLY A 25 24.13 -41.94 3.84
C GLY A 25 24.58 -43.25 3.16
N ILE A 26 25.84 -43.35 2.74
CA ILE A 26 26.40 -44.60 2.17
C ILE A 26 26.65 -45.64 3.27
N ASP A 27 27.13 -45.24 4.45
CA ASP A 27 27.45 -46.17 5.55
C ASP A 27 26.22 -46.89 6.09
N ALA A 28 25.12 -46.16 6.29
CA ALA A 28 23.84 -46.75 6.69
C ALA A 28 23.31 -47.76 5.65
N LEU A 29 23.50 -47.45 4.37
CA LEU A 29 23.12 -48.34 3.27
C LEU A 29 24.03 -49.57 3.19
N ALA A 30 25.33 -49.42 3.45
CA ALA A 30 26.27 -50.53 3.55
C ALA A 30 25.91 -51.48 4.70
N ALA A 31 25.56 -50.94 5.88
CA ALA A 31 25.09 -51.75 7.02
C ALA A 31 23.80 -52.53 6.69
N SER A 32 22.86 -51.91 5.97
CA SER A 32 21.64 -52.59 5.49
C SER A 32 21.96 -53.70 4.48
N ILE A 33 22.85 -53.46 3.52
CA ILE A 33 23.24 -54.47 2.51
C ILE A 33 24.00 -55.63 3.17
N ALA A 34 24.83 -55.37 4.19
CA ALA A 34 25.54 -56.42 4.90
C ALA A 34 24.61 -57.36 5.68
N THR A 35 23.48 -56.85 6.18
CA THR A 35 22.52 -57.62 6.99
C THR A 35 21.43 -58.28 6.15
N GLN A 36 20.89 -57.60 5.13
CA GLN A 36 19.71 -58.03 4.37
C GLN A 36 20.02 -58.39 2.91
N GLY A 37 21.26 -58.15 2.45
CA GLY A 37 21.65 -58.32 1.05
C GLY A 37 21.14 -57.18 0.15
N LEU A 38 21.45 -57.26 -1.14
CA LEU A 38 20.98 -56.28 -2.13
C LEU A 38 19.52 -56.59 -2.50
N LEU A 39 18.58 -55.95 -1.80
CA LEU A 39 17.14 -56.14 -2.01
C LEU A 39 16.63 -55.61 -3.37
N GLN A 40 17.37 -54.69 -3.99
CA GLN A 40 16.96 -54.06 -5.24
C GLN A 40 18.09 -54.01 -6.25
N ASN A 41 17.80 -54.58 -7.42
CA ASN A 41 18.74 -54.73 -8.52
C ASN A 41 19.29 -53.38 -9.01
N LEU A 42 20.55 -53.37 -9.41
CA LEU A 42 21.19 -52.25 -10.11
C LEU A 42 20.72 -52.23 -11.57
N ILE A 43 20.50 -51.06 -12.17
CA ILE A 43 20.15 -50.95 -13.59
C ILE A 43 21.41 -50.64 -14.39
N VAL A 44 21.72 -51.48 -15.37
CA VAL A 44 22.99 -51.46 -16.09
C VAL A 44 22.82 -51.54 -17.61
N THR A 45 23.82 -51.01 -18.32
CA THR A 45 23.98 -51.10 -19.77
C THR A 45 25.32 -51.81 -20.08
N PRO A 46 25.39 -52.69 -21.09
CA PRO A 46 26.61 -53.43 -21.41
C PRO A 46 27.71 -52.50 -21.97
N LEU A 47 28.96 -52.72 -21.55
CA LEU A 47 30.13 -52.03 -22.11
C LEU A 47 30.67 -52.79 -23.34
N LYS A 48 31.48 -52.10 -24.16
CA LYS A 48 32.21 -52.71 -25.31
C LYS A 48 33.06 -53.93 -24.92
N LYS A 49 33.47 -54.02 -23.66
CA LYS A 49 34.19 -55.18 -23.10
C LYS A 49 33.18 -56.20 -22.56
N ALA A 50 33.17 -57.40 -23.14
CA ALA A 50 32.26 -58.48 -22.73
C ALA A 50 32.31 -58.74 -21.22
N GLY A 51 31.13 -58.86 -20.61
CA GLY A 51 30.96 -59.12 -19.18
C GLY A 51 31.20 -57.93 -18.25
N HIS A 52 31.43 -56.72 -18.78
CA HIS A 52 31.47 -55.47 -18.00
C HIS A 52 30.23 -54.63 -18.28
N PHE A 53 29.73 -53.95 -17.26
CA PHE A 53 28.53 -53.14 -17.37
C PHE A 53 28.72 -51.77 -16.73
N THR A 54 27.97 -50.80 -17.24
CA THR A 54 27.89 -49.44 -16.69
C THR A 54 26.58 -49.27 -15.94
N VAL A 55 26.68 -48.93 -14.66
CA VAL A 55 25.54 -48.64 -13.78
C VAL A 55 24.97 -47.27 -14.14
N LYS A 56 23.73 -47.29 -14.63
CA LYS A 56 22.95 -46.10 -14.96
C LYS A 56 22.10 -45.67 -13.77
N ALA A 57 21.51 -46.62 -13.03
CA ALA A 57 20.75 -46.36 -11.81
C ALA A 57 21.20 -47.24 -10.63
N GLY A 58 21.25 -46.66 -9.42
CA GLY A 58 21.73 -47.34 -8.21
C GLY A 58 23.18 -47.06 -7.81
N GLY A 59 23.76 -45.91 -8.19
CA GLY A 59 25.16 -45.55 -7.88
C GLY A 59 25.55 -45.61 -6.39
N ARG A 60 24.64 -45.25 -5.46
CA ARG A 60 24.88 -45.36 -4.01
C ARG A 60 24.99 -46.82 -3.54
N ARG A 61 24.17 -47.72 -4.11
CA ARG A 61 24.23 -49.18 -3.85
C ARG A 61 25.53 -49.77 -4.37
N LEU A 62 25.99 -49.35 -5.55
CA LEU A 62 27.29 -49.79 -6.08
C LEU A 62 28.45 -49.37 -5.15
N ARG A 63 28.46 -48.12 -4.65
CA ARG A 63 29.51 -47.66 -3.73
C ARG A 63 29.44 -48.36 -2.37
N ALA A 64 28.25 -48.58 -1.82
CA ALA A 64 28.09 -49.34 -0.59
C ALA A 64 28.62 -50.79 -0.74
N LEU A 65 28.35 -51.44 -1.87
CA LEU A 65 28.91 -52.77 -2.20
C LEU A 65 30.44 -52.74 -2.34
N GLN A 66 31.00 -51.71 -2.98
CA GLN A 66 32.46 -51.54 -3.09
C GLN A 66 33.10 -51.31 -1.72
N SER A 67 32.51 -50.46 -0.88
CA SER A 67 32.97 -50.21 0.50
C SER A 67 32.97 -51.48 1.35
N LEU A 68 31.94 -52.32 1.26
CA LEU A 68 31.88 -53.61 1.98
C LEU A 68 32.93 -54.62 1.49
N ILE A 69 33.31 -54.57 0.21
CA ILE A 69 34.39 -55.39 -0.35
C ILE A 69 35.75 -54.88 0.13
N GLU A 70 35.97 -53.56 0.14
CA GLU A 70 37.19 -52.94 0.65
C GLU A 70 37.39 -53.17 2.15
N GLN A 71 36.31 -53.15 2.94
CA GLN A 71 36.30 -53.46 4.37
C GLN A 71 36.42 -54.97 4.67
N GLY A 72 36.43 -55.83 3.64
CA GLY A 72 36.55 -57.28 3.77
C GLY A 72 35.29 -57.99 4.28
N THR A 73 34.18 -57.28 4.44
CA THR A 73 32.88 -57.85 4.85
C THR A 73 32.26 -58.70 3.73
N LEU A 74 32.47 -58.32 2.46
CA LEU A 74 32.06 -59.11 1.29
C LEU A 74 33.29 -59.61 0.51
N PRO A 75 33.24 -60.82 -0.07
CA PRO A 75 34.34 -61.35 -0.86
C PRO A 75 34.55 -60.55 -2.17
N ALA A 76 35.79 -60.46 -2.65
CA ALA A 76 36.13 -59.72 -3.87
C ALA A 76 35.41 -60.20 -5.16
N ASP A 77 34.90 -61.44 -5.13
CA ASP A 77 34.12 -62.05 -6.21
C ASP A 77 32.60 -62.00 -5.99
N HIS A 78 32.12 -61.19 -5.04
CA HIS A 78 30.69 -61.06 -4.74
C HIS A 78 29.88 -60.71 -5.99
N VAL A 79 28.80 -61.45 -6.21
CA VAL A 79 27.89 -61.34 -7.35
C VAL A 79 26.58 -60.70 -6.90
N VAL A 80 26.09 -59.76 -7.69
CA VAL A 80 24.84 -59.05 -7.43
C VAL A 80 23.89 -59.14 -8.63
N PRO A 81 22.57 -59.19 -8.39
CA PRO A 81 21.58 -59.15 -9.46
C PRO A 81 21.51 -57.74 -10.07
N VAL A 82 21.59 -57.69 -11.40
CA VAL A 82 21.49 -56.45 -12.19
C VAL A 82 20.43 -56.58 -13.28
N LEU A 83 19.68 -55.53 -13.53
CA LEU A 83 18.75 -55.41 -14.65
C LEU A 83 19.49 -54.81 -15.85
N VAL A 84 19.74 -55.60 -16.88
CA VAL A 84 20.37 -55.18 -18.13
C VAL A 84 19.33 -54.58 -19.08
N LEU A 85 19.54 -53.32 -19.47
CA LEU A 85 18.79 -52.61 -20.52
C LEU A 85 19.57 -52.72 -21.86
N THR A 86 18.87 -53.01 -22.95
CA THR A 86 19.46 -53.25 -24.29
C THR A 86 19.44 -52.03 -25.21
N ASP A 87 18.71 -50.95 -24.86
CA ASP A 87 18.64 -49.70 -25.63
C ASP A 87 19.26 -48.53 -24.87
N ASP A 88 20.16 -47.79 -25.53
CA ASP A 88 20.84 -46.60 -24.96
C ASP A 88 19.87 -45.43 -24.73
N ASP A 89 18.83 -45.27 -25.57
CA ASP A 89 17.86 -44.17 -25.48
C ASP A 89 16.89 -44.29 -24.28
N ASN A 90 16.49 -45.51 -23.92
CA ASN A 90 15.68 -45.76 -22.71
C ASN A 90 16.50 -45.61 -21.41
N SER A 91 17.83 -45.52 -21.49
CA SER A 91 18.71 -45.57 -20.31
C SER A 91 18.75 -44.26 -19.51
N VAL A 92 18.64 -43.11 -20.18
CA VAL A 92 18.55 -41.79 -19.51
C VAL A 92 17.16 -41.62 -18.90
N GLU A 93 16.12 -42.03 -19.62
CA GLU A 93 14.73 -41.95 -19.17
C GLU A 93 14.48 -42.85 -17.95
N ALA A 94 14.94 -44.11 -17.97
CA ALA A 94 14.80 -45.02 -16.84
C ALA A 94 15.53 -44.50 -15.58
N SER A 95 16.67 -43.82 -15.75
CA SER A 95 17.40 -43.17 -14.66
C SER A 95 16.68 -41.93 -14.11
N LEU A 96 15.92 -41.21 -14.94
CA LEU A 96 15.12 -40.06 -14.49
C LEU A 96 13.85 -40.53 -13.76
N THR A 97 13.13 -41.50 -14.31
CA THR A 97 11.89 -42.03 -13.72
C THR A 97 12.12 -42.74 -12.38
N GLU A 98 13.21 -43.50 -12.19
CA GLU A 98 13.52 -44.14 -10.90
C GLU A 98 13.86 -43.12 -9.80
N ASN A 99 14.56 -42.03 -10.16
CA ASN A 99 14.94 -40.99 -9.19
C ASN A 99 13.76 -40.10 -8.80
N PHE A 100 12.87 -39.78 -9.76
CA PHE A 100 11.68 -38.96 -9.51
C PHE A 100 10.74 -39.59 -8.47
N GLN A 101 10.70 -40.93 -8.40
CA GLN A 101 9.74 -41.67 -7.57
C GLN A 101 10.19 -41.96 -6.12
N ARG A 102 11.42 -41.63 -5.71
CA ARG A 102 11.97 -42.12 -4.42
C ARG A 102 12.51 -41.10 -3.44
N VAL A 103 13.05 -39.98 -3.92
CA VAL A 103 13.61 -38.93 -3.06
C VAL A 103 13.37 -37.59 -3.75
N PRO A 104 12.82 -36.57 -3.06
CA PRO A 104 12.59 -35.27 -3.67
C PRO A 104 13.91 -34.74 -4.26
N MET A 105 13.88 -34.45 -5.56
CA MET A 105 15.02 -33.95 -6.30
C MET A 105 15.18 -32.45 -6.02
N ASN A 106 16.40 -31.90 -6.15
CA ASN A 106 16.56 -30.45 -6.07
C ASN A 106 15.76 -29.83 -7.25
N PRO A 107 14.92 -28.79 -7.01
CA PRO A 107 14.18 -28.11 -8.06
C PRO A 107 15.01 -27.68 -9.29
N ALA A 108 16.30 -27.37 -9.12
CA ALA A 108 17.19 -27.03 -10.24
C ALA A 108 17.53 -28.24 -11.12
N ASP A 109 17.72 -29.42 -10.51
CA ASP A 109 17.98 -30.67 -11.23
C ASP A 109 16.71 -31.10 -12.01
N GLU A 110 15.51 -30.91 -11.44
CA GLU A 110 14.22 -31.14 -12.12
C GLU A 110 14.07 -30.25 -13.34
N SER A 111 14.34 -28.96 -13.16
CA SER A 111 14.26 -27.95 -14.21
C SER A 111 15.21 -28.29 -15.38
N THR A 112 16.44 -28.68 -15.07
CA THR A 112 17.44 -29.10 -16.08
C THR A 112 17.00 -30.38 -16.82
N ALA A 113 16.50 -31.38 -16.08
CA ALA A 113 16.08 -32.64 -16.66
C ALA A 113 14.89 -32.47 -17.61
N PHE A 114 13.89 -31.68 -17.22
CA PHE A 114 12.73 -31.41 -18.08
C PHE A 114 13.12 -30.59 -19.29
N ASN A 115 13.94 -29.54 -19.13
CA ASN A 115 14.42 -28.75 -20.26
C ASN A 115 15.21 -29.61 -21.27
N PHE A 116 16.03 -30.55 -20.78
CA PHE A 116 16.75 -31.49 -21.65
C PHE A 116 15.81 -32.40 -22.47
N LEU A 117 14.71 -32.89 -21.88
CA LEU A 117 13.72 -33.70 -22.58
C LEU A 117 12.96 -32.88 -23.65
N ILE A 118 12.61 -31.63 -23.33
CA ILE A 118 11.99 -30.70 -24.29
C ILE A 118 12.94 -30.39 -25.45
N GLN A 119 14.21 -30.10 -25.18
CA GLN A 119 15.23 -29.86 -26.21
C GLN A 119 15.48 -31.07 -27.12
N LYS A 120 15.21 -32.28 -26.63
CA LYS A 120 15.25 -33.52 -27.43
C LYS A 120 14.00 -33.74 -28.30
N GLY A 121 13.04 -32.81 -28.29
CA GLY A 121 11.86 -32.83 -29.15
C GLY A 121 10.61 -33.43 -28.52
N MET A 122 10.59 -33.69 -27.20
CA MET A 122 9.36 -34.08 -26.51
C MET A 122 8.48 -32.86 -26.22
N THR A 123 7.16 -33.05 -26.21
CA THR A 123 6.24 -32.00 -25.76
C THR A 123 6.12 -31.98 -24.23
N ALA A 124 5.72 -30.85 -23.64
CA ALA A 124 5.48 -30.76 -22.20
C ALA A 124 4.41 -31.76 -21.72
N GLU A 125 3.40 -32.04 -22.55
CA GLU A 125 2.37 -33.04 -22.25
C GLU A 125 2.93 -34.47 -22.21
N ASP A 126 3.85 -34.81 -23.12
CA ASP A 126 4.47 -36.14 -23.15
C ASP A 126 5.37 -36.36 -21.93
N VAL A 127 6.13 -35.34 -21.53
CA VAL A 127 6.95 -35.36 -20.32
C VAL A 127 6.07 -35.50 -19.07
N ALA A 128 4.96 -34.76 -19.01
CA ALA A 128 4.01 -34.80 -17.90
C ALA A 128 3.38 -36.19 -17.73
N LYS A 129 2.88 -36.79 -18.82
CA LYS A 129 2.32 -38.16 -18.81
C LYS A 129 3.35 -39.19 -18.36
N ARG A 130 4.60 -39.06 -18.79
CA ARG A 130 5.67 -40.03 -18.50
C ARG A 130 6.21 -39.92 -17.08
N GLN A 131 6.20 -38.73 -16.49
CA GLN A 131 6.66 -38.48 -15.12
C GLN A 131 5.53 -38.49 -14.08
N GLY A 132 4.27 -38.59 -14.51
CA GLY A 132 3.11 -38.62 -13.60
C GLY A 132 2.81 -37.27 -12.94
N VAL A 133 3.13 -36.16 -13.61
CA VAL A 133 2.90 -34.78 -13.13
C VAL A 133 1.99 -34.03 -14.10
N THR A 134 1.54 -32.83 -13.73
CA THR A 134 0.71 -32.00 -14.61
C THR A 134 1.57 -31.30 -15.68
N THR A 135 1.00 -31.03 -16.85
CA THR A 135 1.68 -30.25 -17.92
C THR A 135 2.17 -28.90 -17.38
N ARG A 136 1.33 -28.20 -16.60
CA ARG A 136 1.67 -26.95 -15.94
C ARG A 136 2.89 -27.05 -15.03
N PHE A 137 3.06 -28.17 -14.32
CA PHE A 137 4.23 -28.39 -13.47
C PHE A 137 5.52 -28.50 -14.30
N VAL A 138 5.46 -29.21 -15.43
CA VAL A 138 6.58 -29.31 -16.38
C VAL A 138 6.95 -27.94 -16.94
N GLU A 139 5.96 -27.18 -17.41
CA GLU A 139 6.16 -25.83 -17.96
C GLU A 139 6.79 -24.88 -16.93
N GLN A 140 6.34 -24.91 -15.67
CA GLN A 140 6.92 -24.10 -14.60
C GLN A 140 8.40 -24.44 -14.36
N ARG A 141 8.76 -25.72 -14.38
CA ARG A 141 10.14 -26.17 -14.19
C ARG A 141 11.04 -25.85 -15.38
N VAL A 142 10.53 -26.00 -16.61
CA VAL A 142 11.25 -25.58 -17.81
C VAL A 142 11.51 -24.07 -17.76
N ARG A 143 10.52 -23.29 -17.35
CA ARG A 143 10.67 -21.83 -17.19
C ARG A 143 11.77 -21.44 -16.21
N LEU A 144 11.94 -22.20 -15.12
CA LEU A 144 13.03 -21.97 -14.18
C LEU A 144 14.40 -22.31 -14.78
N ALA A 145 14.48 -23.28 -15.70
CA ALA A 145 15.72 -23.61 -16.40
C ALA A 145 16.18 -22.53 -17.39
N GLU A 146 15.29 -21.60 -17.76
CA GLU A 146 15.56 -20.45 -18.62
C GLU A 146 15.94 -19.19 -17.84
N LEU A 147 16.01 -19.26 -16.50
CA LEU A 147 16.43 -18.13 -15.68
C LEU A 147 17.87 -17.71 -15.99
N ALA A 148 18.18 -16.46 -15.64
CA ALA A 148 19.53 -15.94 -15.73
C ALA A 148 20.54 -16.85 -15.03
N PRO A 149 21.75 -17.06 -15.61
CA PRO A 149 22.73 -18.01 -15.08
C PRO A 149 23.06 -17.79 -13.60
N SER A 150 23.13 -16.54 -13.14
CA SER A 150 23.38 -16.20 -11.73
C SER A 150 22.25 -16.65 -10.81
N VAL A 151 20.99 -16.40 -11.19
CA VAL A 151 19.79 -16.79 -10.44
C VAL A 151 19.65 -18.31 -10.41
N PHE A 152 19.82 -18.97 -11.56
CA PHE A 152 19.72 -20.42 -11.65
C PHE A 152 20.79 -21.15 -10.84
N GLN A 153 22.02 -20.63 -10.85
CA GLN A 153 23.11 -21.18 -10.02
C GLN A 153 22.82 -21.04 -8.52
N ALA A 154 22.27 -19.90 -8.09
CA ALA A 154 21.87 -19.71 -6.70
C ALA A 154 20.77 -20.70 -6.27
N LEU A 155 19.79 -20.98 -7.14
CA LEU A 155 18.78 -22.01 -6.89
C LEU A 155 19.42 -23.41 -6.81
N ALA A 156 20.35 -23.71 -7.72
CA ALA A 156 21.06 -25.00 -7.73
C ALA A 156 21.92 -25.21 -6.48
N ALA A 157 22.54 -24.14 -5.97
CA ALA A 157 23.32 -24.13 -4.73
C ALA A 157 22.45 -24.17 -3.47
N GLY A 158 21.14 -23.89 -3.59
CA GLY A 158 20.22 -23.78 -2.45
C GLY A 158 20.33 -22.47 -1.68
N GLU A 159 20.98 -21.45 -2.27
CA GLU A 159 21.08 -20.09 -1.70
C GLU A 159 19.74 -19.36 -1.75
N ILE A 160 18.91 -19.65 -2.74
CA ILE A 160 17.55 -19.14 -2.86
C ILE A 160 16.52 -20.26 -2.88
N THR A 161 15.34 -19.99 -2.33
CA THR A 161 14.23 -20.93 -2.35
C THR A 161 13.56 -20.99 -3.73
N LEU A 162 12.77 -22.04 -3.95
CA LEU A 162 11.96 -22.15 -5.17
C LEU A 162 11.01 -20.97 -5.36
N GLY A 163 10.38 -20.47 -4.29
CA GLY A 163 9.46 -19.33 -4.37
C GLY A 163 10.17 -18.04 -4.79
N VAL A 164 11.41 -17.84 -4.36
CA VAL A 164 12.27 -16.74 -4.78
C VAL A 164 12.62 -16.86 -6.26
N ALA A 165 13.06 -18.04 -6.72
CA ALA A 165 13.35 -18.26 -8.14
C ALA A 165 12.12 -18.09 -9.04
N GLN A 166 10.93 -18.48 -8.58
CA GLN A 166 9.66 -18.25 -9.28
C GLN A 166 9.33 -16.75 -9.43
N ALA A 167 9.72 -15.91 -8.47
CA ALA A 167 9.56 -14.46 -8.59
C ALA A 167 10.41 -13.88 -9.73
N TYR A 168 11.62 -14.39 -9.94
CA TYR A 168 12.47 -14.02 -11.08
C TYR A 168 11.90 -14.47 -12.44
N ALA A 169 11.21 -15.60 -12.45
CA ALA A 169 10.66 -16.22 -13.66
C ALA A 169 9.46 -15.48 -14.29
N VAL A 170 8.93 -14.45 -13.61
CA VAL A 170 7.80 -13.62 -14.08
C VAL A 170 8.11 -12.90 -15.39
N THR A 171 9.38 -12.54 -15.64
CA THR A 171 9.84 -11.96 -16.91
C THR A 171 10.73 -12.95 -17.67
N SER A 172 10.79 -12.86 -19.01
CA SER A 172 11.75 -13.60 -19.85
C SER A 172 13.08 -12.86 -20.05
N ASP A 173 13.19 -11.63 -19.55
CA ASP A 173 14.39 -10.82 -19.69
C ASP A 173 15.48 -11.29 -18.73
N ILE A 174 16.45 -12.02 -19.29
CA ILE A 174 17.60 -12.59 -18.57
C ILE A 174 18.49 -11.49 -17.95
N ASP A 175 18.70 -10.38 -18.64
CA ASP A 175 19.57 -9.31 -18.15
C ASP A 175 18.90 -8.57 -16.97
N ARG A 176 17.58 -8.37 -17.04
CA ARG A 176 16.80 -7.80 -15.93
C ARG A 176 16.80 -8.73 -14.72
N GLN A 177 16.60 -10.02 -14.90
CA GLN A 177 16.71 -11.00 -13.82
C GLN A 177 18.09 -10.95 -13.15
N ALA A 178 19.17 -10.94 -13.93
CA ALA A 178 20.54 -10.93 -13.40
C ALA A 178 20.85 -9.67 -12.59
N ARG A 179 20.38 -8.50 -13.04
CA ARG A 179 20.60 -7.22 -12.34
C ARG A 179 19.78 -7.09 -11.06
N VAL A 180 18.47 -7.37 -11.13
CA VAL A 180 17.62 -7.36 -9.93
C VAL A 180 18.15 -8.35 -8.92
N PHE A 181 18.64 -9.51 -9.36
CA PHE A 181 19.27 -10.47 -8.46
C PHE A 181 20.54 -9.93 -7.79
N ALA A 182 21.41 -9.24 -8.52
CA ALA A 182 22.61 -8.61 -7.95
C ALA A 182 22.26 -7.53 -6.90
N GLN A 183 21.25 -6.70 -7.19
CA GLN A 183 20.76 -5.64 -6.29
C GLN A 183 20.08 -6.23 -5.04
N MET A 184 19.21 -7.21 -5.22
CA MET A 184 18.48 -7.84 -4.13
C MET A 184 19.39 -8.62 -3.19
N ARG A 185 20.49 -9.20 -3.69
CA ARG A 185 21.45 -9.93 -2.85
C ARG A 185 22.11 -9.05 -1.78
N THR A 186 22.15 -7.73 -1.99
CA THR A 186 22.67 -6.76 -1.00
C THR A 186 21.57 -6.14 -0.12
N SER A 187 20.30 -6.40 -0.42
CA SER A 187 19.17 -5.80 0.28
C SER A 187 18.69 -6.68 1.45
N TYR A 188 18.33 -6.05 2.57
CA TYR A 188 17.85 -6.74 3.78
C TYR A 188 16.57 -7.56 3.56
N TYR A 189 15.75 -7.18 2.57
CA TYR A 189 14.52 -7.90 2.19
C TYR A 189 14.58 -8.51 0.79
N GLY A 190 15.79 -8.74 0.28
CA GLY A 190 16.04 -9.29 -1.06
C GLY A 190 15.53 -10.70 -1.30
N ASP A 191 15.26 -11.45 -0.23
CA ASP A 191 14.82 -12.84 -0.28
C ASP A 191 13.29 -13.01 -0.23
N GLN A 192 12.52 -11.91 -0.16
CA GLN A 192 11.05 -11.97 -0.19
C GLN A 192 10.51 -12.00 -1.63
N PRO A 193 9.70 -13.02 -2.02
CA PRO A 193 9.17 -13.14 -3.37
C PRO A 193 8.33 -11.95 -3.85
N ASP A 194 7.58 -11.29 -2.96
CA ASP A 194 6.75 -10.14 -3.31
C ASP A 194 7.58 -8.90 -3.67
N ASN A 195 8.68 -8.65 -2.94
CA ASN A 195 9.58 -7.55 -3.23
C ASN A 195 10.34 -7.77 -4.54
N ILE A 196 10.74 -9.01 -4.82
CA ILE A 196 11.37 -9.38 -6.10
C ILE A 196 10.37 -9.19 -7.24
N ARG A 197 9.13 -9.68 -7.08
CA ARG A 197 8.07 -9.46 -8.09
C ARG A 197 7.84 -7.97 -8.32
N ARG A 198 7.78 -7.16 -7.27
CA ARG A 198 7.65 -5.70 -7.38
C ARG A 198 8.83 -5.07 -8.10
N ALA A 199 10.08 -5.44 -7.78
CA ALA A 199 11.28 -4.91 -8.45
C ALA A 199 11.33 -5.31 -9.94
N ILE A 200 10.96 -6.56 -10.24
CA ILE A 200 10.87 -7.06 -11.63
C ILE A 200 9.71 -6.45 -12.40
N LEU A 201 8.63 -6.02 -11.73
CA LEU A 201 7.47 -5.43 -12.40
C LEU A 201 7.53 -3.89 -12.50
N ASN A 202 8.07 -3.19 -11.50
CA ASN A 202 8.06 -1.72 -11.42
C ASN A 202 9.21 -1.02 -12.17
N GLY A 203 10.10 -1.75 -12.83
CA GLY A 203 11.30 -1.19 -13.48
C GLY A 203 11.07 -0.55 -14.86
N THR A 204 10.02 0.25 -15.02
CA THR A 204 9.88 1.14 -16.19
C THR A 204 9.34 2.49 -15.75
N ILE A 205 10.08 3.55 -16.04
CA ILE A 205 9.67 4.94 -15.80
C ILE A 205 9.22 5.55 -17.13
N LYS A 206 8.11 6.27 -17.13
CA LYS A 206 7.65 6.99 -18.32
C LYS A 206 8.57 8.17 -18.60
N ALA A 207 8.79 8.50 -19.87
CA ALA A 207 9.60 9.66 -20.26
C ALA A 207 9.06 11.00 -19.71
N ASN A 208 7.79 11.05 -19.30
CA ASN A 208 7.16 12.22 -18.68
C ASN A 208 7.40 12.34 -17.16
N ASP A 209 8.08 11.38 -16.54
CA ASP A 209 8.43 11.45 -15.12
C ASP A 209 9.44 12.57 -14.85
N ALA A 210 9.36 13.17 -13.66
CA ALA A 210 10.24 14.27 -13.25
C ALA A 210 11.73 13.90 -13.35
N LYS A 211 12.12 12.68 -12.97
CA LYS A 211 13.52 12.21 -13.06
C LYS A 211 13.97 12.05 -14.51
N ALA A 212 13.11 11.51 -15.37
CA ALA A 212 13.39 11.32 -16.79
C ALA A 212 13.57 12.65 -17.52
N ARG A 213 12.68 13.62 -17.25
CA ARG A 213 12.80 15.00 -17.77
C ARG A 213 14.05 15.71 -17.28
N PHE A 214 14.38 15.56 -16.00
CA PHE A 214 15.55 16.20 -15.40
C PHE A 214 16.86 15.74 -16.03
N ILE A 215 17.01 14.46 -16.38
CA ILE A 215 18.21 13.96 -17.08
C ILE A 215 18.17 14.25 -18.57
N GLY A 216 17.00 14.05 -19.19
CA GLY A 216 16.84 14.16 -20.63
C GLY A 216 17.29 12.90 -21.36
N ARG A 217 16.62 12.62 -22.48
CA ARG A 217 16.76 11.38 -23.27
C ARG A 217 18.18 11.10 -23.72
N ASP A 218 18.85 12.11 -24.29
CA ASP A 218 20.17 11.93 -24.88
C ASP A 218 21.24 11.60 -23.83
N ALA A 219 21.15 12.21 -22.65
CA ALA A 219 22.07 11.93 -21.55
C ALA A 219 21.87 10.51 -20.99
N TYR A 220 20.62 10.06 -20.91
CA TYR A 220 20.28 8.70 -20.48
C TYR A 220 20.78 7.63 -21.46
N VAL A 221 20.56 7.83 -22.76
CA VAL A 221 21.04 6.91 -23.81
C VAL A 221 22.57 6.92 -23.91
N ALA A 222 23.22 8.08 -23.79
CA ALA A 222 24.68 8.18 -23.78
C ALA A 222 25.33 7.42 -22.61
N ALA A 223 24.63 7.32 -21.48
CA ALA A 223 25.05 6.53 -20.33
C ALA A 223 24.76 5.02 -20.47
N GLY A 224 24.20 4.58 -21.61
CA GLY A 224 23.85 3.19 -21.89
C GLY A 224 22.44 2.79 -21.50
N GLY A 225 21.57 3.75 -21.16
CA GLY A 225 20.17 3.51 -20.80
C GLY A 225 19.33 3.05 -21.99
N ARG A 226 18.49 2.04 -21.74
CA ARG A 226 17.60 1.47 -22.76
C ARG A 226 16.20 2.04 -22.64
N ILE A 227 15.64 2.34 -23.81
CA ILE A 227 14.30 2.88 -23.96
C ILE A 227 13.48 1.86 -24.76
N GLU A 228 12.31 1.54 -24.24
CA GLU A 228 11.30 0.74 -24.92
C GLU A 228 10.17 1.66 -25.37
N GLY A 229 9.92 1.69 -26.68
CA GLY A 229 8.86 2.49 -27.27
C GLY A 229 8.19 1.72 -28.40
N ASP A 230 6.87 1.84 -28.47
CA ASP A 230 6.13 1.42 -29.66
C ASP A 230 6.61 2.27 -30.85
N LEU A 231 6.92 1.62 -31.98
CA LEU A 231 7.36 2.26 -33.23
C LEU A 231 6.36 3.29 -33.77
N PHE A 232 5.17 3.37 -33.15
CA PHE A 232 4.06 4.27 -33.49
C PHE A 232 3.67 5.25 -32.37
N ALA A 233 4.38 5.26 -31.23
CA ALA A 233 4.07 6.17 -30.12
C ALA A 233 4.56 7.60 -30.36
N ALA A 234 3.81 8.59 -29.87
CA ALA A 234 4.20 10.00 -29.91
C ALA A 234 5.40 10.28 -28.98
N GLU A 235 6.18 11.33 -29.29
CA GLU A 235 7.25 11.82 -28.40
C GLU A 235 6.71 12.03 -26.98
N GLY A 236 7.24 11.28 -26.01
CA GLY A 236 6.83 11.34 -24.60
C GLY A 236 6.15 10.08 -24.03
N ASP A 237 5.78 9.10 -24.87
CA ASP A 237 5.19 7.83 -24.40
C ASP A 237 6.19 6.67 -24.25
N GLU A 238 7.48 6.98 -24.46
CA GLU A 238 8.62 6.08 -24.28
C GLU A 238 8.75 5.62 -22.81
N ASN A 239 9.08 4.34 -22.61
CA ASN A 239 9.37 3.76 -21.30
C ASN A 239 10.87 3.57 -21.13
N TRP A 240 11.43 4.12 -20.06
CA TRP A 240 12.83 4.00 -19.71
C TRP A 240 13.00 2.83 -18.75
N ILE A 241 13.79 1.84 -19.17
CA ILE A 241 13.84 0.52 -18.53
C ILE A 241 14.82 0.50 -17.35
N ASP A 242 15.94 1.20 -17.49
CA ASP A 242 17.04 1.18 -16.54
C ASP A 242 16.86 2.29 -15.50
N VAL A 243 15.97 2.04 -14.52
CA VAL A 243 15.64 2.98 -13.43
C VAL A 243 16.84 3.29 -12.54
N ASP A 244 17.64 2.28 -12.18
CA ASP A 244 18.81 2.51 -11.31
C ASP A 244 19.84 3.44 -11.98
N LEU A 245 20.05 3.29 -13.29
CA LEU A 245 20.90 4.20 -14.06
C LEU A 245 20.34 5.62 -14.06
N LEU A 246 19.01 5.76 -14.17
CA LEU A 246 18.35 7.05 -14.09
C LEU A 246 18.54 7.70 -12.72
N GLU A 247 18.43 6.92 -11.63
CA GLU A 247 18.66 7.41 -10.27
C GLU A 247 20.12 7.82 -10.04
N ASP A 248 21.08 7.04 -10.53
CA ASP A 248 22.51 7.37 -10.46
C ASP A 248 22.84 8.67 -11.22
N LEU A 249 22.27 8.84 -12.42
CA LEU A 249 22.46 10.07 -13.21
C LEU A 249 21.80 11.27 -12.52
N ALA A 250 20.57 11.10 -12.03
CA ALA A 250 19.83 12.15 -11.31
C ALA A 250 20.60 12.58 -10.05
N GLY A 251 21.11 11.63 -9.28
CA GLY A 251 21.96 11.87 -8.13
C GLY A 251 23.19 12.71 -8.48
N LYS A 252 24.00 12.27 -9.47
CA LYS A 252 25.21 13.01 -9.89
C LYS A 252 24.92 14.42 -10.40
N LYS A 253 23.83 14.59 -11.17
CA LYS A 253 23.44 15.89 -11.71
C LYS A 253 22.96 16.82 -10.59
N LEU A 254 22.20 16.31 -9.62
CA LEU A 254 21.79 17.07 -8.44
C LEU A 254 22.96 17.40 -7.52
N GLU A 255 23.90 16.48 -7.31
CA GLU A 255 25.12 16.71 -6.52
C GLU A 255 25.96 17.85 -7.11
N ALA A 256 26.09 17.89 -8.44
CA ALA A 256 26.77 18.99 -9.14
C ALA A 256 26.03 20.33 -8.96
N ALA A 257 24.71 20.34 -9.13
CA ALA A 257 23.88 21.54 -8.93
C ALA A 257 23.91 22.02 -7.47
N ALA A 258 23.91 21.09 -6.52
CA ALA A 258 24.02 21.38 -5.09
C ALA A 258 25.38 22.00 -4.75
N ALA A 259 26.48 21.46 -5.33
CA ALA A 259 27.82 22.00 -5.13
C ALA A 259 27.99 23.41 -5.73
N GLU A 260 27.39 23.67 -6.90
CA GLU A 260 27.39 25.00 -7.53
C GLU A 260 26.60 26.01 -6.68
N LEU A 261 25.40 25.64 -6.21
CA LEU A 261 24.59 26.48 -5.34
C LEU A 261 25.30 26.77 -4.01
N ALA A 262 25.93 25.76 -3.40
CA ALA A 262 26.68 25.93 -2.15
C ALA A 262 27.81 26.96 -2.31
N GLN A 263 28.53 26.94 -3.45
CA GLN A 263 29.59 27.90 -3.74
C GLN A 263 29.07 29.31 -4.06
N ALA A 264 27.98 29.42 -4.84
CA ALA A 264 27.41 30.71 -5.23
C ALA A 264 26.82 31.47 -4.03
N GLU A 265 26.11 30.76 -3.14
CA GLU A 265 25.42 31.36 -1.99
C GLU A 265 26.26 31.35 -0.69
N GLY A 266 27.43 30.70 -0.70
CA GLY A 266 28.33 30.59 0.45
C GLY A 266 27.78 29.70 1.58
N LEU A 267 26.98 28.69 1.24
CA LEU A 267 26.31 27.79 2.20
C LEU A 267 27.24 26.67 2.69
N ALA A 268 27.03 26.21 3.92
CA ALA A 268 27.76 25.10 4.53
C ALA A 268 27.55 23.78 3.78
N PHE A 269 26.31 23.51 3.41
CA PHE A 269 25.90 22.32 2.68
C PHE A 269 24.67 22.60 1.83
N VAL A 270 24.52 21.85 0.75
CA VAL A 270 23.27 21.76 0.00
C VAL A 270 23.01 20.29 -0.24
N THR A 271 21.90 19.77 0.29
CA THR A 271 21.61 18.34 0.24
C THR A 271 20.76 18.01 -1.00
N PRO A 272 21.26 17.17 -1.93
CA PRO A 272 20.51 16.77 -3.11
C PRO A 272 19.44 15.72 -2.76
N ILE A 273 18.22 15.95 -3.23
CA ILE A 273 17.07 15.05 -3.05
C ILE A 273 16.55 14.62 -4.42
N ALA A 274 16.75 13.36 -4.78
CA ALA A 274 16.25 12.77 -6.03
C ALA A 274 14.76 12.42 -5.97
N ALA A 275 13.92 13.38 -5.55
CA ALA A 275 12.47 13.26 -5.44
C ALA A 275 11.78 14.59 -5.74
N THR A 276 10.45 14.57 -5.86
CA THR A 276 9.64 15.76 -6.18
C THR A 276 9.39 16.70 -5.02
N HIS A 277 9.74 16.27 -3.81
CA HIS A 277 9.66 17.06 -2.59
C HIS A 277 10.73 16.60 -1.60
N VAL A 278 11.04 17.43 -0.61
CA VAL A 278 11.88 17.05 0.53
C VAL A 278 11.05 16.19 1.49
N PRO A 279 11.54 15.01 1.93
CA PRO A 279 10.88 14.22 2.96
C PRO A 279 10.88 14.93 4.33
N TYR A 280 9.73 14.91 5.01
CA TYR A 280 9.55 15.53 6.33
C TYR A 280 10.56 15.05 7.39
N ASP A 281 10.94 13.77 7.35
CA ASP A 281 11.89 13.19 8.30
C ASP A 281 13.30 13.78 8.19
N LEU A 282 13.70 14.29 7.03
CA LEU A 282 14.99 14.96 6.84
C LEU A 282 14.96 16.38 7.40
N GLU A 283 13.85 17.10 7.22
CA GLU A 283 13.67 18.44 7.80
C GLU A 283 13.69 18.39 9.33
N ARG A 284 12.98 17.42 9.93
CA ARG A 284 12.88 17.28 11.39
C ARG A 284 14.22 16.98 12.08
N GLN A 285 15.21 16.45 11.35
CA GLN A 285 16.53 16.15 11.89
C GLN A 285 17.46 17.37 11.95
N LEU A 286 17.09 18.47 11.30
CA LEU A 286 17.87 19.70 11.25
C LEU A 286 17.21 20.82 12.05
N HIS A 287 17.98 21.85 12.39
CA HIS A 287 17.47 23.06 13.02
C HIS A 287 17.11 24.08 11.95
N GLU A 288 15.83 24.47 11.86
CA GLU A 288 15.41 25.53 10.95
C GLU A 288 16.03 26.87 11.37
N PHE A 289 16.65 27.56 10.42
CA PHE A 289 17.23 28.87 10.62
C PHE A 289 16.34 29.94 9.98
N HIS A 290 15.83 30.83 10.82
CA HIS A 290 15.18 32.05 10.39
C HIS A 290 16.14 33.21 10.58
N ALA A 291 16.46 33.92 9.49
CA ALA A 291 17.25 35.13 9.55
C ALA A 291 16.50 36.17 10.41
N PRO A 292 17.02 36.53 11.60
CA PRO A 292 16.36 37.53 12.42
C PRO A 292 16.48 38.90 11.74
N ALA A 293 15.42 39.68 11.74
CA ALA A 293 15.51 41.06 11.28
C ALA A 293 16.36 41.85 12.29
N ARG A 294 17.51 42.38 11.85
CA ARG A 294 18.30 43.30 12.69
C ARG A 294 17.45 44.52 13.06
N PRO A 295 17.71 45.15 14.23
CA PRO A 295 17.06 46.41 14.56
C PRO A 295 17.37 47.48 13.51
N LEU A 296 16.44 48.40 13.31
CA LEU A 296 16.66 49.58 12.49
C LEU A 296 17.83 50.38 13.07
N SER A 297 18.75 50.80 12.22
CA SER A 297 19.75 51.80 12.59
C SER A 297 19.07 53.15 12.85
N GLU A 298 19.75 54.08 13.52
CA GLU A 298 19.21 55.43 13.75
C GLU A 298 18.87 56.15 12.43
N GLU A 299 19.69 55.95 11.40
CA GLU A 299 19.47 56.51 10.06
C GLU A 299 18.24 55.89 9.36
N GLU A 300 18.08 54.57 9.45
CA GLU A 300 16.93 53.87 8.87
C GLU A 300 15.64 54.13 9.63
N SER A 301 15.69 54.24 10.96
CA SER A 301 14.53 54.61 11.77
C SER A 301 14.04 56.01 11.39
N ALA A 302 14.95 56.97 11.26
CA ALA A 302 14.60 58.31 10.80
C ALA A 302 14.06 58.30 9.35
N ARG A 303 14.59 57.43 8.49
CA ARG A 303 14.12 57.27 7.10
C ARG A 303 12.71 56.66 7.04
N VAL A 304 12.44 55.61 7.82
CA VAL A 304 11.11 54.98 7.92
C VAL A 304 10.09 55.96 8.47
N GLU A 305 10.40 56.71 9.53
CA GLU A 305 9.49 57.73 10.07
C GLU A 305 9.17 58.83 9.04
N ALA A 306 10.17 59.28 8.28
CA ALA A 306 9.98 60.26 7.22
C ALA A 306 9.12 59.73 6.07
N LEU A 307 9.36 58.49 5.63
CA LEU A 307 8.60 57.84 4.56
C LEU A 307 7.16 57.54 4.98
N SER A 308 6.93 57.11 6.22
CA SER A 308 5.58 56.91 6.76
C SER A 308 4.78 58.21 6.85
N ALA A 309 5.42 59.31 7.29
CA ALA A 309 4.77 60.61 7.32
C ALA A 309 4.45 61.15 5.91
N GLU A 310 5.32 60.89 4.93
CA GLU A 310 5.07 61.21 3.52
C GLU A 310 3.91 60.37 2.95
N ASN A 311 3.85 59.07 3.27
CA ASN A 311 2.77 58.17 2.88
C ASN A 311 1.41 58.65 3.42
N ASP A 312 1.31 58.91 4.73
CA ASP A 312 0.08 59.40 5.36
C ASP A 312 -0.42 60.71 4.69
N GLN A 313 0.50 61.61 4.36
CA GLN A 313 0.16 62.86 3.68
C GLN A 313 -0.36 62.63 2.25
N LEU A 314 0.26 61.73 1.49
CA LEU A 314 -0.15 61.43 0.12
C LEU A 314 -1.49 60.69 0.08
N VAL A 315 -1.75 59.79 1.03
CA VAL A 315 -3.05 59.11 1.18
C VAL A 315 -4.16 60.14 1.49
N GLU A 316 -3.93 61.06 2.43
CA GLU A 316 -4.91 62.12 2.75
C GLU A 316 -5.20 63.02 1.54
N GLN A 317 -4.18 63.37 0.76
CA GLN A 317 -4.33 64.16 -0.47
C GLN A 317 -5.16 63.43 -1.52
N LEU A 318 -4.93 62.13 -1.71
CA LEU A 318 -5.70 61.31 -2.65
C LEU A 318 -7.16 61.13 -2.21
N GLU A 319 -7.43 61.02 -0.92
CA GLU A 319 -8.80 60.84 -0.41
C GLU A 319 -9.63 62.13 -0.38
N CYS A 320 -9.00 63.27 -0.09
CA CYS A 320 -9.72 64.51 0.23
C CYS A 320 -9.56 65.65 -0.78
N GLU A 321 -8.44 65.72 -1.50
CA GLU A 321 -8.04 66.91 -2.26
C GLU A 321 -7.91 66.66 -3.76
N LEU A 322 -7.42 65.48 -4.15
CA LEU A 322 -7.15 65.12 -5.53
C LEU A 322 -8.28 64.28 -6.13
N ALA A 323 -8.67 64.59 -7.36
CA ALA A 323 -9.67 63.81 -8.08
C ALA A 323 -9.01 62.66 -8.86
N ASP A 324 -9.66 61.49 -8.85
CA ASP A 324 -9.22 60.31 -9.58
C ASP A 324 -8.95 60.60 -11.08
N GLY A 325 -7.80 60.13 -11.58
CA GLY A 325 -7.40 60.29 -12.99
C GLY A 325 -6.81 61.66 -13.35
N THR A 326 -6.45 62.48 -12.36
CA THR A 326 -5.62 63.68 -12.58
C THR A 326 -4.13 63.33 -12.63
N PRO A 327 -3.30 64.05 -13.41
CA PRO A 327 -1.84 63.84 -13.42
C PRO A 327 -1.20 63.96 -12.03
N GLU A 328 -1.77 64.79 -11.17
CA GLU A 328 -1.35 64.97 -9.78
C GLU A 328 -1.69 63.75 -8.91
N ALA A 329 -2.85 63.11 -9.11
CA ALA A 329 -3.22 61.86 -8.43
C ALA A 329 -2.39 60.66 -8.94
N GLU A 330 -2.09 60.60 -10.24
CA GLU A 330 -1.21 59.58 -10.81
C GLU A 330 0.21 59.70 -10.24
N ALA A 331 0.77 60.91 -10.17
CA ALA A 331 2.09 61.14 -9.57
C ALA A 331 2.14 60.82 -8.07
N ALA A 332 1.05 61.05 -7.32
CA ALA A 332 0.95 60.66 -5.91
C ALA A 332 0.93 59.14 -5.72
N ASN A 333 0.20 58.40 -6.57
CA ASN A 333 0.21 56.94 -6.57
C ASN A 333 1.60 56.37 -6.94
N ASP A 334 2.24 56.91 -7.98
CA ASP A 334 3.61 56.49 -8.35
C ASP A 334 4.59 56.68 -7.18
N ARG A 335 4.43 57.77 -6.41
CA ARG A 335 5.26 58.05 -5.24
C ARG A 335 4.95 57.09 -4.08
N LEU A 336 3.70 56.70 -3.87
CA LEU A 336 3.33 55.69 -2.88
C LEU A 336 3.98 54.33 -3.20
N ASP A 337 3.96 53.90 -4.46
CA ASP A 337 4.63 52.68 -4.91
C ASP A 337 6.16 52.75 -4.69
N GLU A 338 6.78 53.91 -4.92
CA GLU A 338 8.20 54.11 -4.63
C GLU A 338 8.51 54.04 -3.13
N ILE A 339 7.65 54.63 -2.28
CA ILE A 339 7.79 54.57 -0.83
C ILE A 339 7.67 53.13 -0.35
N GLU A 340 6.69 52.36 -0.85
CA GLU A 340 6.53 50.94 -0.52
C GLU A 340 7.79 50.15 -0.90
N ARG A 341 8.35 50.34 -2.10
CA ARG A 341 9.60 49.68 -2.52
C ARG A 341 10.81 50.08 -1.67
N GLU A 342 10.91 51.35 -1.27
CA GLU A 342 11.98 51.81 -0.38
C GLU A 342 11.86 51.19 1.02
N LEU A 343 10.64 51.09 1.56
CA LEU A 343 10.38 50.45 2.85
C LEU A 343 10.66 48.94 2.80
N GLU A 344 10.21 48.25 1.75
CA GLU A 344 10.53 46.84 1.50
C GLU A 344 12.05 46.62 1.39
N GLY A 345 12.77 47.48 0.66
CA GLY A 345 14.23 47.40 0.55
C GLY A 345 14.95 47.56 1.91
N ILE A 346 14.44 48.44 2.78
CA ILE A 346 14.94 48.57 4.15
C ILE A 346 14.63 47.30 4.94
N GLU A 347 13.43 46.72 4.83
CA GLU A 347 13.07 45.47 5.51
C GLU A 347 13.89 44.25 5.04
N ASP A 348 14.15 44.14 3.74
CA ASP A 348 14.95 43.07 3.15
C ASP A 348 16.41 43.17 3.60
N SER A 349 16.98 44.38 3.61
CA SER A 349 18.33 44.63 4.12
C SER A 349 18.47 44.28 5.61
N ARG A 350 17.36 44.25 6.36
CA ARG A 350 17.38 43.84 7.77
C ARG A 350 17.48 42.33 7.94
N ARG A 351 17.13 41.56 6.92
CA ARG A 351 17.12 40.09 6.92
C ARG A 351 18.34 39.49 6.20
N GLU A 352 19.29 40.31 5.76
CA GLU A 352 20.54 39.85 5.19
C GLU A 352 21.33 39.00 6.20
N ILE A 353 21.62 37.76 5.80
CA ILE A 353 22.33 36.79 6.63
C ILE A 353 23.83 37.10 6.58
N ASP A 354 24.45 37.21 7.77
CA ASP A 354 25.90 37.40 7.89
C ASP A 354 26.67 36.28 7.15
N PRO A 355 27.73 36.59 6.37
CA PRO A 355 28.54 35.58 5.69
C PRO A 355 29.08 34.47 6.60
N ALA A 356 29.36 34.76 7.87
CA ALA A 356 29.82 33.78 8.86
C ALA A 356 28.71 32.80 9.30
N VAL A 357 27.45 33.23 9.23
CA VAL A 357 26.26 32.40 9.49
C VAL A 357 25.90 31.58 8.25
N ARG A 358 26.00 32.18 7.05
CA ARG A 358 25.85 31.47 5.77
C ARG A 358 26.73 30.23 5.69
N ALA A 359 27.98 30.33 6.15
CA ALA A 359 28.92 29.21 6.22
C ALA A 359 28.56 28.09 7.23
N GLN A 360 27.45 28.22 7.98
CA GLN A 360 26.96 27.23 8.96
C GLN A 360 25.57 26.69 8.62
N ILE A 361 24.86 27.32 7.69
CA ILE A 361 23.51 26.94 7.25
C ILE A 361 23.55 26.33 5.85
N GLY A 362 22.53 25.57 5.51
CA GLY A 362 22.38 24.88 4.23
C GLY A 362 20.92 24.78 3.82
N THR A 363 20.68 24.23 2.63
CA THR A 363 19.34 24.01 2.09
C THR A 363 19.28 22.69 1.32
N PHE A 364 18.13 22.39 0.73
CA PHE A 364 17.92 21.24 -0.13
C PHE A 364 17.75 21.67 -1.58
N VAL A 365 18.24 20.84 -2.50
CA VAL A 365 17.90 20.93 -3.93
C VAL A 365 17.16 19.66 -4.33
N TYR A 366 16.02 19.82 -4.98
CA TYR A 366 15.15 18.72 -5.37
C TYR A 366 14.64 18.89 -6.82
N ILE A 367 14.00 17.87 -7.38
CA ILE A 367 13.52 17.89 -8.78
C ILE A 367 12.06 18.35 -8.80
N GLY A 368 11.72 19.43 -9.50
CA GLY A 368 10.33 19.84 -9.72
C GLY A 368 9.54 18.84 -10.58
N GLY A 369 8.21 18.88 -10.53
CA GLY A 369 7.36 18.02 -11.38
C GLY A 369 7.49 18.26 -12.89
N ASP A 370 8.05 19.42 -13.26
CA ASP A 370 8.46 19.81 -14.61
C ASP A 370 9.81 19.19 -15.03
N GLY A 371 10.58 18.66 -14.08
CA GLY A 371 11.93 18.15 -14.30
C GLY A 371 13.02 19.22 -14.17
N GLU A 372 12.74 20.38 -13.57
CA GLU A 372 13.77 21.39 -13.28
C GLU A 372 14.27 21.28 -11.83
N ALA A 373 15.54 21.65 -11.56
CA ALA A 373 16.05 21.68 -10.19
C ALA A 373 15.44 22.87 -9.43
N ARG A 374 14.98 22.64 -8.20
CA ARG A 374 14.40 23.65 -7.31
C ARG A 374 15.15 23.69 -5.99
N VAL A 375 15.31 24.90 -5.46
CA VAL A 375 15.92 25.15 -4.15
C VAL A 375 14.82 25.24 -3.12
N HIS A 376 15.02 24.59 -1.98
CA HIS A 376 14.09 24.67 -0.86
C HIS A 376 14.12 26.07 -0.23
N THR A 377 12.94 26.63 0.07
CA THR A 377 12.79 28.03 0.52
C THR A 377 13.30 28.27 1.94
N ARG A 378 13.34 27.23 2.78
CA ARG A 378 13.84 27.31 4.15
C ARG A 378 15.31 26.91 4.23
N MET A 379 16.03 27.52 5.16
CA MET A 379 17.42 27.25 5.48
C MET A 379 17.53 26.46 6.78
N PHE A 380 18.54 25.61 6.89
CA PHE A 380 18.70 24.67 8.00
C PHE A 380 20.14 24.59 8.46
N SER A 381 20.38 24.19 9.71
CA SER A 381 21.72 23.92 10.23
C SER A 381 21.76 22.61 11.01
N GLU A 382 22.91 21.93 10.98
CA GLU A 382 23.13 20.71 11.77
C GLU A 382 23.21 20.97 13.27
N LYS A 383 23.57 22.20 13.66
CA LYS A 383 23.66 22.66 15.05
C LYS A 383 22.92 23.99 15.17
N PRO A 384 22.39 24.34 16.35
CA PRO A 384 21.79 25.65 16.56
C PRO A 384 22.81 26.76 16.26
N VAL A 385 22.52 27.59 15.25
CA VAL A 385 23.35 28.76 14.89
C VAL A 385 22.70 30.01 15.49
N VAL A 386 23.51 30.90 16.05
CA VAL A 386 23.08 32.20 16.55
C VAL A 386 23.68 33.27 15.65
N ASP A 387 22.82 34.09 15.04
CA ASP A 387 23.26 35.18 14.17
C ASP A 387 23.91 36.31 15.01
N PRO A 388 25.12 36.80 14.67
CA PRO A 388 25.75 37.95 15.34
C PRO A 388 24.92 39.23 15.27
N ASN A 389 24.11 39.39 14.22
CA ASN A 389 23.20 40.52 14.01
C ASN A 389 21.87 40.32 14.75
N ALA A 390 21.67 39.17 15.40
CA ALA A 390 20.55 38.98 16.30
C ALA A 390 20.68 39.96 17.47
N PRO A 391 19.58 40.64 17.87
CA PRO A 391 19.59 41.48 19.07
C PRO A 391 20.10 40.66 20.27
N PRO A 392 20.89 41.26 21.19
CA PRO A 392 21.55 40.53 22.26
C PRO A 392 20.53 39.72 23.06
N LYS A 393 20.60 38.39 22.95
CA LYS A 393 19.76 37.47 23.71
C LYS A 393 20.11 37.61 25.19
N ALA A 394 19.16 38.09 26.00
CA ALA A 394 19.18 37.83 27.43
C ALA A 394 19.16 36.30 27.63
N THR A 395 20.21 35.79 28.26
CA THR A 395 20.45 34.36 28.47
C THR A 395 19.30 33.71 29.23
N GLY A 396 18.56 32.80 28.59
CA GLY A 396 17.57 31.96 29.26
C GLY A 396 16.79 31.03 28.32
N GLY A 397 17.27 29.78 28.19
CA GLY A 397 16.51 28.53 28.03
C GLY A 397 15.52 28.35 26.87
N ALA A 398 15.75 27.31 26.05
CA ALA A 398 15.09 27.02 24.78
C ALA A 398 13.84 26.10 24.84
N ASN A 399 13.13 26.15 23.69
CA ASN A 399 12.02 25.33 23.15
C ASN A 399 10.62 25.92 23.40
N GLY A 400 9.80 26.34 22.43
CA GLY A 400 9.87 26.39 20.97
C GLY A 400 8.49 26.17 20.35
N ASP A 401 7.79 27.25 19.93
CA ASP A 401 6.84 27.34 18.80
C ASP A 401 6.37 28.82 18.70
N ASP A 402 7.12 29.68 18.02
CA ASP A 402 6.73 31.09 17.81
C ASP A 402 6.37 31.34 16.34
N GLY A 403 5.06 31.46 16.13
CA GLY A 403 4.46 32.14 15.00
C GLY A 403 3.35 33.07 15.48
N ALA A 404 3.69 34.11 16.26
CA ALA A 404 2.93 35.35 16.42
C ALA A 404 3.68 36.36 17.32
N GLY A 405 3.75 37.63 16.87
CA GLY A 405 4.40 38.81 17.49
C GLY A 405 4.84 38.75 18.96
N ASP A 406 6.13 39.04 19.20
CA ASP A 406 6.73 39.12 20.54
C ASP A 406 6.33 40.44 21.22
N ILE A 407 5.23 40.37 21.97
CA ILE A 407 4.95 41.26 23.09
C ILE A 407 5.79 40.73 24.25
N ASP A 408 6.61 41.58 24.88
CA ASP A 408 7.45 41.26 26.03
C ASP A 408 6.72 40.36 27.05
N HIS A 409 7.16 39.09 27.15
CA HIS A 409 6.57 38.07 28.00
C HIS A 409 7.56 37.53 29.02
N GLY A 410 8.06 38.41 29.90
CA GLY A 410 8.40 38.06 31.29
C GLY A 410 9.30 36.81 31.50
N PRO A 411 9.26 36.17 32.68
CA PRO A 411 10.17 35.06 33.00
C PRO A 411 9.83 33.82 32.17
N LYS A 412 10.78 33.35 31.35
CA LYS A 412 10.62 32.15 30.50
C LYS A 412 10.49 30.89 31.36
N LEU A 413 9.30 30.30 31.34
CA LEU A 413 8.96 29.01 31.96
C LEU A 413 9.69 27.87 31.22
N SER A 414 10.01 26.76 31.90
CA SER A 414 10.59 25.59 31.23
C SER A 414 9.57 24.92 30.31
N ALA A 415 10.00 24.24 29.24
CA ALA A 415 9.09 23.56 28.31
C ALA A 415 8.14 22.56 29.01
N THR A 416 8.67 21.77 29.95
CA THR A 416 7.85 20.87 30.79
C THR A 416 6.80 21.64 31.60
N LEU A 417 7.18 22.79 32.16
CA LEU A 417 6.24 23.64 32.91
C LEU A 417 5.21 24.30 31.99
N ILE A 418 5.57 24.65 30.75
CA ILE A 418 4.64 25.15 29.74
C ILE A 418 3.59 24.08 29.42
N ASP A 419 4.01 22.84 29.18
CA ASP A 419 3.09 21.73 28.89
C ASP A 419 2.20 21.40 30.09
N GLU A 420 2.76 21.41 31.31
CA GLU A 420 2.00 21.23 32.55
C GLU A 420 0.96 22.34 32.74
N LEU A 421 1.33 23.61 32.54
CA LEU A 421 0.43 24.75 32.65
C LEU A 421 -0.62 24.76 31.55
N ALA A 422 -0.24 24.41 30.31
CA ALA A 422 -1.17 24.25 29.20
C ALA A 422 -2.20 23.15 29.50
N THR A 423 -1.74 22.03 30.07
CA THR A 423 -2.61 20.93 30.50
C THR A 423 -3.56 21.38 31.61
N GLN A 424 -3.05 22.03 32.66
CA GLN A 424 -3.86 22.54 33.76
C GLN A 424 -4.88 23.59 33.28
N ARG A 425 -4.46 24.54 32.44
CA ARG A 425 -5.35 25.53 31.82
C ARG A 425 -6.46 24.86 31.02
N ARG A 426 -6.13 23.84 30.22
CA ARG A 426 -7.10 23.06 29.46
C ARG A 426 -8.05 22.28 30.37
N GLN A 427 -7.58 21.70 31.48
CA GLN A 427 -8.45 21.01 32.44
C GLN A 427 -9.46 21.95 33.08
N ILE A 428 -9.05 23.18 33.41
CA ILE A 428 -9.97 24.22 33.90
C ILE A 428 -11.05 24.49 32.84
N LEU A 429 -10.66 24.73 31.58
CA LEU A 429 -11.61 24.96 30.49
C LEU A 429 -12.57 23.77 30.31
N VAL A 430 -12.07 22.54 30.35
CA VAL A 430 -12.89 21.32 30.23
C VAL A 430 -13.93 21.25 31.35
N ALA A 431 -13.56 21.55 32.60
CA ALA A 431 -14.51 21.52 33.71
C ALA A 431 -15.68 22.51 33.52
N HIS A 432 -15.41 23.69 32.95
CA HIS A 432 -16.44 24.69 32.65
C HIS A 432 -17.30 24.30 31.45
N ILE A 433 -16.70 23.82 30.35
CA ILE A 433 -17.47 23.35 29.17
C ILE A 433 -18.36 22.16 29.56
N ALA A 434 -17.86 21.20 30.37
CA ALA A 434 -18.63 20.06 30.83
C ALA A 434 -19.83 20.47 31.73
N SER A 435 -19.79 21.67 32.31
CA SER A 435 -20.87 22.22 33.14
C SER A 435 -21.87 23.06 32.34
N ASP A 436 -21.62 23.33 31.05
CA ASP A 436 -22.48 24.12 30.17
C ASP A 436 -22.83 23.34 28.89
N PRO A 437 -23.95 22.57 28.90
CA PRO A 437 -24.36 21.77 27.75
C PRO A 437 -24.68 22.58 26.49
N ALA A 438 -25.16 23.82 26.64
CA ALA A 438 -25.50 24.67 25.50
C ALA A 438 -24.24 25.14 24.78
N MET A 439 -23.24 25.63 25.53
CA MET A 439 -21.93 25.97 24.97
C MET A 439 -21.23 24.75 24.36
N ALA A 440 -21.32 23.59 25.03
CA ALA A 440 -20.75 22.35 24.50
C ALA A 440 -21.40 21.93 23.18
N LEU A 441 -22.72 22.08 23.04
CA LEU A 441 -23.43 21.79 21.79
C LEU A 441 -23.02 22.77 20.68
N ASP A 442 -23.05 24.08 20.94
CA ASP A 442 -22.62 25.10 19.98
C ASP A 442 -21.19 24.83 19.47
N LEU A 443 -20.26 24.55 20.39
CA LEU A 443 -18.88 24.25 20.07
C LEU A 443 -18.74 22.95 19.27
N THR A 444 -19.52 21.92 19.62
CA THR A 444 -19.54 20.64 18.90
C THR A 444 -19.94 20.85 17.44
N ILE A 445 -21.07 21.53 17.21
CA ILE A 445 -21.58 21.76 15.86
C ILE A 445 -20.60 22.64 15.08
N PHE A 446 -20.07 23.71 15.68
CA PHE A 446 -19.10 24.58 15.04
C PHE A 446 -17.83 23.82 14.61
N LEU A 447 -17.27 22.97 15.48
CA LEU A 447 -16.05 22.22 15.16
C LEU A 447 -16.27 21.23 14.01
N MET A 448 -17.44 20.58 13.97
CA MET A 448 -17.84 19.72 12.86
C MET A 448 -18.03 20.53 11.56
N ALA A 449 -18.81 21.61 11.61
CA ALA A 449 -19.04 22.50 10.46
C ALA A 449 -17.73 23.09 9.92
N GLN A 450 -16.82 23.53 10.80
CA GLN A 450 -15.51 24.04 10.42
C GLN A 450 -14.66 22.98 9.73
N ASN A 451 -14.70 21.73 10.21
CA ASN A 451 -14.01 20.62 9.55
C ASN A 451 -14.56 20.35 8.14
N VAL A 452 -15.88 20.49 7.93
CA VAL A 452 -16.51 20.35 6.62
C VAL A 452 -16.13 21.50 5.67
N VAL A 453 -16.21 22.75 6.12
CA VAL A 453 -15.94 23.93 5.27
C VAL A 453 -14.48 24.01 4.85
N PHE A 454 -13.56 23.70 5.77
CA PHE A 454 -12.12 23.83 5.55
C PHE A 454 -11.43 22.49 5.30
N GLU A 455 -12.15 21.48 4.82
CA GLU A 455 -11.62 20.12 4.58
C GLU A 455 -10.37 20.10 3.69
N GLN A 456 -10.29 21.03 2.72
CA GLN A 456 -9.15 21.17 1.81
C GLN A 456 -8.05 22.12 2.31
N ASN A 457 -8.25 22.77 3.46
CA ASN A 457 -7.33 23.76 4.02
C ASN A 457 -6.69 23.22 5.30
N TYR A 458 -5.41 23.53 5.51
CA TYR A 458 -4.75 23.21 6.78
C TYR A 458 -5.10 24.26 7.84
N VAL A 459 -6.22 24.06 8.54
CA VAL A 459 -6.61 24.89 9.69
C VAL A 459 -6.34 24.12 10.97
N ARG A 460 -5.49 24.66 11.86
CA ARG A 460 -5.25 24.06 13.19
C ARG A 460 -6.57 24.06 13.97
N THR A 461 -7.16 22.90 14.16
CA THR A 461 -8.33 22.72 15.04
C THR A 461 -7.82 22.39 16.45
N HIS A 462 -8.06 23.26 17.42
CA HIS A 462 -7.67 23.05 18.83
C HIS A 462 -8.53 22.00 19.55
N SER A 463 -9.09 21.04 18.81
CA SER A 463 -9.95 19.96 19.29
C SER A 463 -9.71 18.69 18.47
N THR A 464 -9.91 17.54 19.10
CA THR A 464 -9.87 16.22 18.45
C THR A 464 -11.18 15.84 17.78
N LEU A 465 -12.26 16.55 18.06
CA LEU A 465 -13.56 16.32 17.42
C LEU A 465 -13.49 16.68 15.94
N LYS A 466 -13.83 15.71 15.08
CA LYS A 466 -13.84 15.86 13.62
C LYS A 466 -15.07 15.17 13.03
N SER A 467 -15.50 15.61 11.85
CA SER A 467 -16.59 15.00 11.07
C SER A 467 -16.07 14.66 9.67
N GLY A 468 -15.06 13.78 9.62
CA GLY A 468 -14.46 13.34 8.37
C GLY A 468 -15.46 12.58 7.49
N GLY A 469 -15.36 12.73 6.18
CA GLY A 469 -16.20 11.97 5.25
C GLY A 469 -15.93 10.47 5.34
N ALA A 470 -16.99 9.67 5.20
CA ALA A 470 -16.91 8.22 5.18
C ALA A 470 -15.96 7.67 4.11
N GLN A 471 -15.31 6.54 4.41
CA GLN A 471 -14.39 5.90 3.47
C GLN A 471 -15.13 4.96 2.51
N PHE A 472 -15.03 5.24 1.22
CA PHE A 472 -15.66 4.39 0.21
C PHE A 472 -14.82 3.14 -0.09
N PRO A 473 -15.40 1.92 -0.01
CA PRO A 473 -14.68 0.67 -0.27
C PRO A 473 -14.08 0.53 -1.67
N ILE A 474 -14.68 1.21 -2.67
CA ILE A 474 -14.26 1.11 -4.06
C ILE A 474 -13.55 2.41 -4.44
N PHE A 475 -12.25 2.31 -4.69
CA PHE A 475 -11.46 3.44 -5.18
C PHE A 475 -11.98 3.89 -6.55
N GLY A 476 -12.27 5.18 -6.69
CA GLY A 476 -12.76 5.79 -7.93
C GLY A 476 -14.25 5.59 -8.22
N PHE A 477 -14.99 4.80 -7.44
CA PHE A 477 -16.46 4.79 -7.56
C PHE A 477 -17.05 6.00 -6.86
N ARG A 478 -17.94 6.69 -7.56
CA ARG A 478 -18.78 7.77 -7.03
C ARG A 478 -20.19 7.54 -7.53
N ASP A 479 -21.18 7.76 -6.68
CA ASP A 479 -22.59 7.69 -7.05
C ASP A 479 -23.04 8.97 -7.79
N GLU A 480 -22.26 9.36 -8.80
CA GLU A 480 -22.48 10.61 -9.53
C GLU A 480 -23.76 10.52 -10.35
N GLY A 481 -24.74 11.35 -10.01
CA GLY A 481 -26.00 11.47 -10.73
C GLY A 481 -27.18 10.72 -10.14
N SER A 482 -27.04 10.03 -9.00
CA SER A 482 -28.21 9.48 -8.29
C SER A 482 -29.07 10.58 -7.66
N MET A 483 -30.36 10.28 -7.44
CA MET A 483 -31.26 11.19 -6.72
C MET A 483 -30.75 11.49 -5.30
N ALA A 484 -30.15 10.50 -4.65
CA ALA A 484 -29.59 10.65 -3.30
C ALA A 484 -28.40 11.62 -3.32
N SER A 485 -27.43 11.43 -4.21
CA SER A 485 -26.26 12.31 -4.31
C SER A 485 -26.62 13.73 -4.72
N GLN A 486 -27.61 13.91 -5.62
CA GLN A 486 -28.14 15.25 -5.94
C GLN A 486 -28.79 15.91 -4.72
N THR A 487 -29.58 15.15 -3.95
CA THR A 487 -30.24 15.68 -2.75
C THR A 487 -29.23 16.10 -1.67
N ILE A 488 -28.17 15.31 -1.48
CA ILE A 488 -27.09 15.63 -0.53
C ILE A 488 -26.35 16.90 -0.96
N GLU A 489 -26.04 17.05 -2.24
CA GLU A 489 -25.40 18.26 -2.76
C GLU A 489 -26.31 19.49 -2.65
N ASP A 490 -27.60 19.36 -2.94
CA ASP A 490 -28.60 20.41 -2.71
C ASP A 490 -28.65 20.83 -1.23
N GLN A 491 -28.62 19.86 -0.30
CA GLN A 491 -28.58 20.14 1.13
C GLN A 491 -27.30 20.87 1.52
N ARG A 492 -26.14 20.47 0.98
CA ARG A 492 -24.86 21.14 1.18
C ARG A 492 -24.91 22.60 0.73
N GLN A 493 -25.47 22.87 -0.44
CA GLN A 493 -25.56 24.22 -1.01
C GLN A 493 -26.49 25.15 -0.23
N ARG A 494 -27.45 24.60 0.52
CA ARG A 494 -28.38 25.38 1.37
C ARG A 494 -27.81 25.76 2.73
N LEU A 495 -26.64 25.24 3.10
CA LEU A 495 -26.02 25.56 4.39
C LEU A 495 -25.59 27.02 4.45
N ASP A 496 -25.92 27.70 5.55
CA ASP A 496 -25.47 29.07 5.79
C ASP A 496 -23.95 29.09 6.07
N THR A 497 -23.20 29.74 5.18
CA THR A 497 -21.73 29.86 5.23
C THR A 497 -21.27 31.28 5.56
N SER A 498 -22.18 32.18 5.96
CA SER A 498 -21.86 33.58 6.30
C SER A 498 -20.78 33.72 7.38
N TRP A 499 -20.73 32.78 8.32
CA TRP A 499 -19.72 32.71 9.39
C TRP A 499 -18.32 32.30 8.92
N ALA A 500 -18.17 31.68 7.74
CA ALA A 500 -16.90 31.07 7.32
C ALA A 500 -15.84 32.10 6.91
N GLY A 501 -16.25 33.30 6.47
CA GLY A 501 -15.34 34.30 5.89
C GLY A 501 -14.47 35.07 6.89
N HIS A 502 -14.67 34.89 8.20
CA HIS A 502 -13.92 35.64 9.22
C HIS A 502 -12.47 35.13 9.38
N LYS A 503 -11.56 36.03 9.76
CA LYS A 503 -10.11 35.79 9.80
C LYS A 503 -9.71 34.91 10.98
N THR A 504 -10.29 35.13 12.16
CA THR A 504 -9.96 34.38 13.37
C THR A 504 -10.97 33.28 13.69
N MET A 505 -10.53 32.23 14.41
CA MET A 505 -11.44 31.16 14.86
C MET A 505 -12.50 31.69 15.83
N THR A 506 -12.15 32.68 16.64
CA THR A 506 -13.07 33.34 17.58
C THR A 506 -14.19 34.06 16.84
N GLU A 507 -13.87 34.87 15.84
CA GLU A 507 -14.89 35.58 15.04
C GLU A 507 -15.79 34.59 14.29
N ARG A 508 -15.22 33.52 13.71
CA ARG A 508 -16.00 32.47 13.06
C ARG A 508 -16.95 31.78 14.05
N PHE A 509 -16.49 31.49 15.27
CA PHE A 509 -17.32 30.86 16.30
C PHE A 509 -18.46 31.76 16.76
N GLU A 510 -18.18 33.03 17.05
CA GLU A 510 -19.22 33.99 17.46
C GLU A 510 -20.24 34.25 16.34
N ALA A 511 -19.78 34.36 15.09
CA ALA A 511 -20.66 34.46 13.93
C ALA A 511 -21.52 33.20 13.74
N PHE A 512 -20.95 32.01 13.97
CA PHE A 512 -21.69 30.75 13.93
C PHE A 512 -22.77 30.67 15.02
N ARG A 513 -22.46 31.15 16.24
CA ARG A 513 -23.44 31.22 17.34
C ARG A 513 -24.53 32.27 17.09
N ALA A 514 -24.27 33.25 16.23
CA ALA A 514 -25.28 34.23 15.84
C ALA A 514 -26.30 33.70 14.82
N LEU A 515 -26.05 32.52 14.22
CA LEU A 515 -27.04 31.85 13.37
C LEU A 515 -28.32 31.51 14.15
N ASP A 516 -29.41 31.23 13.45
CA ASP A 516 -30.60 30.68 14.09
C ASP A 516 -30.44 29.17 14.36
N ASP A 517 -31.38 28.61 15.13
CA ASP A 517 -31.38 27.20 15.49
C ASP A 517 -31.56 26.29 14.27
N GLU A 518 -32.25 26.76 13.22
CA GLU A 518 -32.49 26.00 11.99
C GLU A 518 -31.21 25.85 11.16
N ALA A 519 -30.44 26.93 11.02
CA ALA A 519 -29.15 26.93 10.34
C ALA A 519 -28.11 26.09 11.11
N ARG A 520 -28.03 26.21 12.44
CA ARG A 520 -27.18 25.33 13.26
C ARG A 520 -27.62 23.87 13.17
N GLY A 521 -28.93 23.62 13.20
CA GLY A 521 -29.54 22.30 13.02
C GLY A 521 -29.17 21.65 11.68
N SER A 522 -29.18 22.45 10.60
CA SER A 522 -28.79 22.00 9.26
C SER A 522 -27.32 21.62 9.19
N TRP A 523 -26.44 22.38 9.87
CA TRP A 523 -25.02 22.06 9.95
C TRP A 523 -24.74 20.75 10.69
N VAL A 524 -25.37 20.51 11.84
CA VAL A 524 -25.17 19.24 12.57
C VAL A 524 -25.73 18.06 11.80
N ALA A 525 -26.90 18.21 11.18
CA ALA A 525 -27.52 17.16 10.37
C ALA A 525 -26.61 16.77 9.19
N PHE A 526 -26.13 17.75 8.43
CA PHE A 526 -25.23 17.49 7.30
C PHE A 526 -23.89 16.89 7.75
N SER A 527 -23.31 17.42 8.83
CA SER A 527 -22.01 16.97 9.34
C SER A 527 -22.06 15.54 9.89
N ILE A 528 -23.17 15.11 10.49
CA ILE A 528 -23.36 13.72 10.94
C ILE A 528 -23.67 12.81 9.74
N ALA A 529 -24.54 13.23 8.82
CA ALA A 529 -24.95 12.39 7.69
C ALA A 529 -23.75 11.91 6.85
N ARG A 530 -22.74 12.77 6.66
CA ARG A 530 -21.54 12.43 5.87
C ARG A 530 -20.57 11.47 6.56
N THR A 531 -20.71 11.20 7.86
CA THR A 531 -19.81 10.29 8.60
C THR A 531 -20.26 8.83 8.54
N LEU A 532 -21.45 8.56 8.01
CA LEU A 532 -22.01 7.20 7.96
C LEU A 532 -21.25 6.34 6.93
N GLU A 533 -20.65 5.25 7.42
CA GLU A 533 -19.90 4.32 6.58
C GLU A 533 -20.84 3.45 5.70
N PRO A 534 -20.45 3.13 4.45
CA PRO A 534 -21.25 2.27 3.60
C PRO A 534 -21.40 0.85 4.18
N SER A 535 -22.65 0.45 4.42
CA SER A 535 -23.05 -0.90 4.85
C SER A 535 -24.07 -1.50 3.88
N LEU A 536 -24.18 -2.82 3.87
CA LEU A 536 -25.15 -3.59 3.07
C LEU A 536 -25.80 -4.67 3.93
N ASN A 537 -27.06 -4.97 3.70
CA ASN A 537 -27.71 -6.06 4.42
C ASN A 537 -27.35 -7.44 3.81
N ILE A 538 -26.16 -7.96 4.14
CA ILE A 538 -25.68 -9.28 3.68
C ILE A 538 -25.35 -10.14 4.91
N ALA A 539 -26.19 -11.16 5.15
CA ALA A 539 -26.11 -12.01 6.35
C ALA A 539 -24.87 -12.92 6.42
N GLU A 540 -24.25 -13.29 5.29
CA GLU A 540 -23.10 -14.21 5.27
C GLU A 540 -21.86 -13.54 4.64
N GLY A 541 -20.88 -13.21 5.48
CA GLY A 541 -19.54 -12.75 5.05
C GLY A 541 -19.47 -11.37 4.38
N GLY A 542 -20.55 -10.58 4.45
CA GLY A 542 -20.62 -9.21 3.93
C GLY A 542 -20.54 -8.13 5.02
N ARG A 543 -20.62 -6.85 4.61
CA ARG A 543 -20.60 -5.69 5.51
C ARG A 543 -22.00 -5.37 6.04
N SER A 544 -22.51 -6.10 7.02
CA SER A 544 -23.82 -5.84 7.64
C SER A 544 -23.74 -4.85 8.81
N ASN A 545 -24.70 -3.94 8.91
CA ASN A 545 -24.86 -3.04 10.06
C ASN A 545 -26.35 -2.93 10.43
N GLY A 546 -26.78 -3.71 11.42
CA GLY A 546 -28.18 -3.74 11.85
C GLY A 546 -28.66 -2.41 12.46
N PHE A 547 -27.75 -1.57 12.95
CA PHE A 547 -28.09 -0.23 13.43
C PHE A 547 -28.46 0.70 12.27
N HIS A 548 -27.75 0.64 11.13
CA HIS A 548 -28.15 1.39 9.93
C HIS A 548 -29.52 0.95 9.41
N ASP A 549 -29.83 -0.35 9.47
CA ASP A 549 -31.15 -0.89 9.12
C ASP A 549 -32.25 -0.43 10.10
N HIS A 550 -31.91 -0.29 11.38
CA HIS A 550 -32.81 0.32 12.36
C HIS A 550 -33.08 1.81 12.04
N LEU A 551 -32.04 2.59 11.74
CA LEU A 551 -32.18 4.00 11.37
C LEU A 551 -33.01 4.18 10.09
N GLY A 552 -32.79 3.34 9.07
CA GLY A 552 -33.56 3.38 7.83
C GLY A 552 -35.05 3.15 8.06
N ARG A 553 -35.42 2.23 8.96
CA ARG A 553 -36.81 2.00 9.38
C ARG A 553 -37.37 3.13 10.22
N ALA A 554 -36.58 3.67 11.15
CA ALA A 554 -37.00 4.78 12.00
C ALA A 554 -37.29 6.06 11.18
N LEU A 555 -36.57 6.26 10.08
CA LEU A 555 -36.76 7.34 9.12
C LEU A 555 -37.82 7.03 8.04
N ASP A 556 -38.44 5.84 8.06
CA ASP A 556 -39.40 5.37 7.07
C ASP A 556 -38.88 5.50 5.62
N ILE A 557 -37.61 5.12 5.40
CA ILE A 557 -36.98 5.29 4.08
C ILE A 557 -37.56 4.30 3.08
N GLN A 558 -38.29 4.85 2.12
CA GLN A 558 -38.80 4.14 0.94
C GLN A 558 -37.71 4.05 -0.13
N VAL A 559 -36.80 3.07 -0.01
CA VAL A 559 -35.61 2.88 -0.88
C VAL A 559 -35.96 2.86 -2.37
N GLU A 560 -37.14 2.36 -2.69
CA GLU A 560 -37.70 2.28 -4.03
C GLU A 560 -37.78 3.65 -4.74
N HIS A 561 -37.92 4.76 -4.02
CA HIS A 561 -37.96 6.10 -4.58
C HIS A 561 -36.55 6.64 -4.88
N TRP A 562 -35.53 6.10 -4.23
CA TRP A 562 -34.14 6.54 -4.31
C TRP A 562 -33.32 5.69 -5.27
N TRP A 563 -33.64 4.40 -5.37
CA TRP A 563 -32.89 3.45 -6.17
C TRP A 563 -33.78 2.39 -6.82
N ARG A 564 -33.46 2.06 -8.08
CA ARG A 564 -34.15 1.06 -8.89
C ARG A 564 -33.17 0.11 -9.57
N PRO A 565 -33.46 -1.19 -9.63
CA PRO A 565 -32.63 -2.14 -10.36
C PRO A 565 -32.83 -1.95 -11.87
N THR A 566 -31.74 -1.64 -12.58
CA THR A 566 -31.67 -1.52 -14.03
C THR A 566 -30.79 -2.61 -14.62
N ALA A 567 -30.77 -2.71 -15.94
CA ALA A 567 -29.90 -3.64 -16.64
C ALA A 567 -28.41 -3.31 -16.40
N GLU A 568 -28.06 -2.04 -16.23
CA GLU A 568 -26.69 -1.56 -16.07
C GLU A 568 -26.18 -1.67 -14.63
N ASN A 569 -27.03 -1.30 -13.65
CA ASN A 569 -26.61 -1.22 -12.25
C ASN A 569 -26.72 -2.55 -11.49
N PHE A 570 -27.64 -3.45 -11.87
CA PHE A 570 -27.91 -4.68 -11.13
C PHE A 570 -28.09 -5.91 -12.04
N PHE A 571 -29.12 -5.95 -12.88
CA PHE A 571 -29.53 -7.18 -13.55
C PHE A 571 -28.48 -7.71 -14.56
N GLY A 572 -27.72 -6.85 -15.22
CA GLY A 572 -26.62 -7.26 -16.10
C GLY A 572 -25.42 -7.87 -15.35
N ARG A 573 -25.25 -7.50 -14.07
CA ARG A 573 -24.10 -7.85 -13.23
C ARG A 573 -24.32 -9.12 -12.41
N VAL A 574 -25.57 -9.52 -12.19
CA VAL A 574 -25.90 -10.75 -11.44
C VAL A 574 -25.96 -12.00 -12.33
N LYS A 575 -25.98 -13.19 -11.71
CA LYS A 575 -26.18 -14.47 -12.41
C LYS A 575 -27.63 -14.60 -12.89
N LYS A 576 -27.85 -15.40 -13.93
CA LYS A 576 -29.20 -15.68 -14.49
C LYS A 576 -30.17 -16.17 -13.41
N GLU A 577 -29.69 -16.99 -12.48
CA GLU A 577 -30.51 -17.54 -11.40
C GLU A 577 -31.08 -16.46 -10.47
N VAL A 578 -30.31 -15.40 -10.19
CA VAL A 578 -30.75 -14.28 -9.34
C VAL A 578 -31.86 -13.49 -10.04
N MET A 579 -31.76 -13.28 -11.36
CA MET A 579 -32.84 -12.65 -12.14
C MET A 579 -34.11 -13.49 -12.16
N LEU A 580 -34.00 -14.82 -12.24
CA LEU A 580 -35.14 -15.72 -12.22
C LEU A 580 -35.82 -15.77 -10.84
N ALA A 581 -35.03 -15.72 -9.76
CA ALA A 581 -35.54 -15.58 -8.39
C ALA A 581 -36.30 -14.25 -8.22
N ALA A 582 -35.75 -13.14 -8.70
CA ALA A 582 -36.46 -11.85 -8.67
C ALA A 582 -37.81 -11.89 -9.39
N LEU A 583 -37.89 -12.55 -10.56
CA LEU A 583 -39.16 -12.72 -11.28
C LEU A 583 -40.14 -13.64 -10.53
N GLU A 584 -39.63 -14.62 -9.78
CA GLU A 584 -40.43 -15.48 -8.93
C GLU A 584 -41.00 -14.72 -7.72
N ASP A 585 -40.22 -13.84 -7.11
CA ASP A 585 -40.70 -12.96 -6.01
C ASP A 585 -41.79 -12.00 -6.50
N ILE A 586 -41.63 -11.45 -7.71
CA ILE A 586 -42.54 -10.46 -8.29
C ILE A 586 -43.86 -11.09 -8.76
N GLY A 587 -43.79 -12.22 -9.47
CA GLY A 587 -44.93 -12.80 -10.19
C GLY A 587 -45.09 -14.30 -10.05
N GLY A 588 -44.40 -14.92 -9.10
CA GLY A 588 -44.47 -16.34 -8.81
C GLY A 588 -43.77 -17.25 -9.84
N PRO A 589 -43.91 -18.58 -9.66
CA PRO A 589 -43.22 -19.57 -10.51
C PRO A 589 -43.66 -19.52 -11.98
N ILE A 590 -44.84 -18.96 -12.27
CA ILE A 590 -45.36 -18.77 -13.64
C ILE A 590 -44.51 -17.73 -14.39
N LEU A 591 -44.21 -16.60 -13.74
CA LEU A 591 -43.42 -15.53 -14.36
C LEU A 591 -41.97 -15.98 -14.57
N ARG A 592 -41.40 -16.68 -13.59
CA ARG A 592 -40.11 -17.37 -13.73
C ARG A 592 -40.10 -18.33 -14.92
N GLY A 593 -41.11 -19.20 -15.01
CA GLY A 593 -41.22 -20.20 -16.08
C GLY A 593 -41.25 -19.58 -17.48
N ARG A 594 -41.91 -18.43 -17.64
CA ARG A 594 -42.00 -17.69 -18.92
C ARG A 594 -40.64 -17.26 -19.45
N TYR A 595 -39.70 -16.93 -18.57
CA TYR A 595 -38.39 -16.38 -18.95
C TYR A 595 -37.21 -17.31 -18.67
N LYS A 596 -37.46 -18.56 -18.23
CA LYS A 596 -36.42 -19.55 -17.89
C LYS A 596 -35.43 -19.78 -19.02
N ASP A 597 -35.88 -19.79 -20.27
CA ASP A 597 -35.06 -20.06 -21.45
C ASP A 597 -34.51 -18.80 -22.13
N ALA A 598 -34.82 -17.61 -21.61
CA ALA A 598 -34.33 -16.34 -22.16
C ALA A 598 -32.79 -16.22 -22.04
N LYS A 599 -32.17 -15.50 -22.99
CA LYS A 599 -30.74 -15.16 -22.91
C LYS A 599 -30.50 -14.15 -21.79
N LYS A 600 -29.30 -14.16 -21.19
CA LYS A 600 -28.96 -13.32 -20.02
C LYS A 600 -29.21 -11.83 -20.25
N GLY A 601 -28.80 -11.29 -21.40
CA GLY A 601 -28.98 -9.87 -21.74
C GLY A 601 -30.45 -9.49 -21.89
N ASP A 602 -31.22 -10.31 -22.62
CA ASP A 602 -32.66 -10.09 -22.83
C ASP A 602 -33.45 -10.20 -21.52
N LEU A 603 -33.05 -11.15 -20.66
CA LEU A 603 -33.61 -11.32 -19.32
C LEU A 603 -33.35 -10.09 -18.46
N ALA A 604 -32.11 -9.57 -18.46
CA ALA A 604 -31.76 -8.38 -17.69
C ALA A 604 -32.53 -7.14 -18.13
N ALA A 605 -32.68 -6.93 -19.44
CA ALA A 605 -33.48 -5.84 -19.99
C ALA A 605 -34.97 -5.99 -19.63
N THR A 606 -35.49 -7.22 -19.66
CA THR A 606 -36.89 -7.51 -19.29
C THR A 606 -37.15 -7.26 -17.81
N CYS A 607 -36.29 -7.73 -16.92
CA CYS A 607 -36.42 -7.47 -15.48
C CYS A 607 -36.34 -5.96 -15.19
N ALA A 608 -35.41 -5.25 -15.82
CA ALA A 608 -35.29 -3.79 -15.68
C ALA A 608 -36.55 -3.05 -16.17
N SER A 609 -37.09 -3.43 -17.33
CA SER A 609 -38.32 -2.85 -17.87
C SER A 609 -39.52 -3.10 -16.95
N LEU A 610 -39.60 -4.30 -16.37
CA LEU A 610 -40.67 -4.68 -15.44
C LEU A 610 -40.60 -3.87 -14.14
N CYS A 611 -39.41 -3.77 -13.52
CA CYS A 611 -39.19 -2.98 -12.30
C CYS A 611 -39.36 -1.47 -12.51
N ASN A 612 -39.18 -0.97 -13.74
CA ASN A 612 -39.47 0.41 -14.13
C ASN A 612 -40.94 0.63 -14.54
N GLY A 613 -41.82 -0.37 -14.39
CA GLY A 613 -43.26 -0.25 -14.67
C GLY A 613 -43.62 -0.22 -16.16
N GLN A 614 -42.68 -0.54 -17.06
CA GLN A 614 -42.87 -0.51 -18.52
C GLN A 614 -43.37 -1.85 -19.11
N GLY A 615 -43.59 -2.87 -18.28
CA GLY A 615 -44.05 -4.19 -18.70
C GLY A 615 -45.58 -4.33 -18.86
N ILE A 616 -46.02 -5.06 -19.90
CA ILE A 616 -47.42 -5.48 -20.06
C ILE A 616 -47.70 -6.68 -19.13
N VAL A 617 -48.03 -6.36 -17.88
CA VAL A 617 -48.41 -7.32 -16.83
C VAL A 617 -49.66 -6.85 -16.09
N GLU A 618 -50.28 -7.79 -15.37
CA GLU A 618 -51.39 -7.53 -14.45
C GLU A 618 -51.03 -6.45 -13.43
N ALA A 619 -52.03 -5.70 -12.94
CA ALA A 619 -51.81 -4.55 -12.07
C ALA A 619 -51.07 -4.93 -10.77
N GLU A 620 -51.42 -6.07 -10.16
CA GLU A 620 -50.78 -6.57 -8.93
C GLU A 620 -49.30 -6.91 -9.14
N ILE A 621 -48.97 -7.54 -10.28
CA ILE A 621 -47.58 -7.87 -10.64
C ILE A 621 -46.79 -6.60 -10.91
N ARG A 622 -47.43 -5.58 -11.52
CA ARG A 622 -46.79 -4.29 -11.76
C ARG A 622 -46.45 -3.58 -10.46
N GLU A 623 -47.37 -3.56 -9.50
CA GLU A 623 -47.16 -2.95 -8.19
C GLU A 623 -46.01 -3.63 -7.43
N LYS A 624 -46.02 -4.97 -7.37
CA LYS A 624 -44.92 -5.75 -6.79
C LYS A 624 -43.60 -5.52 -7.51
N ALA A 625 -43.60 -5.44 -8.84
CA ALA A 625 -42.40 -5.17 -9.62
C ALA A 625 -41.81 -3.79 -9.33
N THR A 626 -42.66 -2.77 -9.21
CA THR A 626 -42.23 -1.41 -8.87
C THR A 626 -41.83 -1.27 -7.41
N ALA A 627 -42.27 -2.14 -6.50
CA ALA A 627 -41.82 -2.15 -5.11
C ALA A 627 -40.59 -3.06 -4.89
N TRP A 628 -40.25 -3.91 -5.86
CA TRP A 628 -39.22 -4.94 -5.67
C TRP A 628 -37.82 -4.33 -5.54
N LEU A 629 -37.09 -4.82 -4.54
CA LEU A 629 -35.69 -4.49 -4.25
C LEU A 629 -34.93 -5.77 -3.89
N PRO A 630 -33.64 -5.89 -4.26
CA PRO A 630 -32.79 -6.96 -3.76
C PRO A 630 -32.55 -6.80 -2.25
N ASP A 631 -32.44 -7.90 -1.53
CA ASP A 631 -32.31 -7.93 -0.06
C ASP A 631 -31.18 -7.02 0.45
N ALA A 632 -30.04 -7.01 -0.25
CA ALA A 632 -28.88 -6.19 0.11
C ALA A 632 -29.15 -4.66 0.13
N MET A 633 -30.20 -4.19 -0.53
CA MET A 633 -30.59 -2.77 -0.58
C MET A 633 -31.68 -2.40 0.44
N ARG A 634 -32.24 -3.38 1.16
CA ARG A 634 -33.34 -3.15 2.11
C ARG A 634 -32.79 -2.85 3.51
N PHE A 635 -33.51 -2.00 4.23
CA PHE A 635 -33.26 -1.72 5.65
C PHE A 635 -34.04 -2.67 6.58
N ASP A 636 -33.95 -3.97 6.34
CA ASP A 636 -34.69 -5.01 7.09
C ASP A 636 -33.81 -5.90 7.98
N GLY A 637 -32.50 -5.67 7.99
CA GLY A 637 -31.58 -6.33 8.91
C GLY A 637 -31.92 -6.07 10.37
N ILE A 638 -31.73 -7.11 11.19
CA ILE A 638 -31.93 -7.06 12.64
C ILE A 638 -30.55 -7.06 13.30
N GLU A 639 -30.31 -6.05 14.12
CA GLU A 639 -29.11 -5.95 14.95
C GLU A 639 -29.00 -7.17 15.86
N GLN A 640 -27.86 -7.84 15.79
CA GLN A 640 -27.56 -9.01 16.62
C GLN A 640 -26.74 -8.55 17.84
N PRO A 641 -26.93 -9.18 19.00
CA PRO A 641 -26.14 -8.87 20.18
C PRO A 641 -24.64 -9.10 19.91
N GLU A 642 -23.80 -8.22 20.44
CA GLU A 642 -22.35 -8.39 20.36
C GLU A 642 -21.92 -9.68 21.08
N THR A 643 -20.90 -10.34 20.53
CA THR A 643 -20.33 -11.55 21.14
C THR A 643 -19.48 -11.25 22.36
N ILE A 644 -19.08 -9.99 22.56
CA ILE A 644 -18.27 -9.51 23.68
C ILE A 644 -19.14 -8.58 24.52
N ALA A 645 -19.16 -8.79 25.84
CA ALA A 645 -19.86 -7.88 26.75
C ALA A 645 -19.13 -6.52 26.82
N LEU A 646 -19.87 -5.45 26.54
CA LEU A 646 -19.38 -4.07 26.69
C LEU A 646 -19.32 -3.70 28.17
N ARG A 647 -18.14 -3.28 28.65
CA ARG A 647 -17.97 -2.79 30.02
C ARG A 647 -17.94 -1.26 30.02
N SER A 648 -18.72 -0.64 30.90
CA SER A 648 -18.77 0.81 31.09
C SER A 648 -18.25 1.18 32.47
N THR A 649 -17.36 2.17 32.56
CA THR A 649 -16.90 2.73 33.85
C THR A 649 -17.92 3.68 34.48
N PHE A 650 -19.03 3.97 33.80
CA PHE A 650 -20.11 4.84 34.29
C PHE A 650 -21.29 4.07 34.85
N ILE A 651 -21.30 2.74 34.69
CA ILE A 651 -22.36 1.85 35.16
C ILE A 651 -21.66 0.83 36.05
N ASP A 652 -21.82 0.95 37.37
CA ASP A 652 -21.39 -0.10 38.29
C ASP A 652 -22.32 -1.30 38.08
N GLU A 653 -21.85 -2.31 37.36
CA GLU A 653 -22.47 -3.63 37.34
C GLU A 653 -22.27 -4.27 38.71
N ALA A 654 -23.10 -3.87 39.68
CA ALA A 654 -23.37 -4.69 40.85
C ALA A 654 -24.27 -5.84 40.39
N ASP A 655 -23.66 -6.89 39.81
CA ASP A 655 -24.01 -8.31 39.97
C ASP A 655 -23.29 -9.18 38.91
N ASP A 656 -22.49 -10.13 39.41
CA ASP A 656 -22.02 -11.41 38.84
C ASP A 656 -21.28 -11.45 37.48
N VAL A 657 -19.96 -11.71 37.51
CA VAL A 657 -19.36 -13.06 37.37
C VAL A 657 -17.91 -13.02 37.90
N ASP A 658 -17.60 -13.97 38.78
CA ASP A 658 -16.31 -14.27 39.38
C ASP A 658 -15.16 -14.41 38.34
N PRO A 659 -14.08 -13.62 38.39
CA PRO A 659 -12.87 -13.88 37.63
C PRO A 659 -12.05 -14.94 38.38
N GLY A 660 -12.58 -16.16 38.40
CA GLY A 660 -12.04 -17.29 39.14
C GLY A 660 -11.96 -18.54 38.27
N ASP A 661 -11.19 -18.49 37.18
CA ASP A 661 -10.56 -19.70 36.62
C ASP A 661 -9.26 -19.32 35.91
N ASP A 662 -8.21 -19.13 36.71
CA ASP A 662 -6.84 -19.29 36.26
C ASP A 662 -6.61 -20.79 35.97
N GLY A 663 -6.79 -21.16 34.71
CA GLY A 663 -6.44 -22.47 34.18
C GLY A 663 -5.44 -22.34 33.05
N ASP A 664 -4.19 -22.03 33.38
CA ASP A 664 -3.07 -22.33 32.50
C ASP A 664 -2.97 -23.85 32.28
N ASP A 665 -2.44 -24.20 31.12
CA ASP A 665 -1.69 -25.42 30.79
C ASP A 665 -2.41 -26.64 30.15
N VAL A 666 -2.15 -26.79 28.83
CA VAL A 666 -1.43 -27.91 28.17
C VAL A 666 -2.16 -28.59 27.00
N ASP A 667 -1.45 -28.61 25.86
CA ASP A 667 -1.62 -29.48 24.69
C ASP A 667 -1.79 -30.97 25.06
N ASP A 668 -2.76 -31.69 24.48
CA ASP A 668 -2.47 -32.97 23.82
C ASP A 668 -3.61 -33.46 22.89
N GLU A 669 -3.19 -34.25 21.91
CA GLU A 669 -3.94 -34.85 20.80
C GLU A 669 -5.00 -35.91 21.20
N SER A 670 -5.68 -36.42 20.15
CA SER A 670 -6.61 -37.56 20.06
C SER A 670 -8.08 -37.23 20.38
N GLY A 671 -9.09 -37.54 19.57
CA GLY A 671 -9.24 -38.54 18.52
C GLY A 671 -10.42 -39.46 18.91
N LEU A 672 -11.38 -39.63 17.98
CA LEU A 672 -12.43 -40.69 17.94
C LEU A 672 -13.66 -40.43 18.84
N GLU A 673 -14.84 -40.17 18.28
CA GLU A 673 -15.89 -41.08 17.76
C GLU A 673 -17.04 -41.35 18.77
N ASP A 674 -18.26 -41.20 18.24
CA ASP A 674 -19.55 -41.81 18.62
C ASP A 674 -20.15 -41.66 20.05
N ALA A 675 -21.18 -40.79 20.14
CA ALA A 675 -22.61 -41.05 20.43
C ALA A 675 -23.06 -42.07 21.54
N PRO A 676 -24.36 -42.09 21.93
CA PRO A 676 -25.23 -41.06 22.53
C PRO A 676 -26.08 -41.60 23.75
N ARG A 677 -27.09 -40.83 24.20
CA ARG A 677 -28.27 -41.20 25.05
C ARG A 677 -28.00 -41.39 26.56
N ASP A 678 -28.91 -41.18 27.51
CA ASP A 678 -30.31 -40.76 27.74
C ASP A 678 -30.26 -40.31 29.23
N GLY A 679 -31.01 -39.35 29.79
CA GLY A 679 -32.46 -39.21 29.83
C GLY A 679 -32.88 -38.74 31.24
N GLN A 680 -34.06 -38.10 31.29
CA GLN A 680 -35.02 -37.91 32.41
C GLN A 680 -34.62 -36.98 33.57
N ASP A 681 -35.31 -35.84 33.74
CA ASP A 681 -36.69 -35.60 34.21
C ASP A 681 -36.92 -35.97 35.69
N ASP A 682 -37.06 -34.93 36.52
CA ASP A 682 -38.06 -34.79 37.61
C ASP A 682 -38.06 -33.29 37.99
N LEU A 683 -39.10 -32.48 37.67
CA LEU A 683 -40.36 -32.31 38.45
C LEU A 683 -40.07 -32.16 39.96
N SER A 684 -40.54 -31.17 40.71
CA SER A 684 -41.66 -30.24 40.59
C SER A 684 -41.73 -29.41 41.89
N GLU A 685 -42.29 -28.19 41.80
CA GLU A 685 -43.17 -27.55 42.82
C GLU A 685 -42.60 -27.25 44.24
N ALA A 686 -43.00 -26.21 44.97
CA ALA A 686 -43.83 -25.04 44.75
C ALA A 686 -43.71 -24.17 46.02
N ALA A 687 -43.74 -22.85 45.87
CA ALA A 687 -44.39 -21.90 46.77
C ALA A 687 -44.53 -20.55 46.06
#